data_AF-A0A0C5V5J6-F1
#
_entry.id   AF-A0A0C5V5J6-F1
#
_cell.length_a   1.000
_cell.length_b   1.000
_cell.length_c   1.000
_cell.angle_alpha   90.00
_cell.angle_beta   90.00
_cell.angle_gamma   90.00
#
_symmetry.space_group_name_H-M   'P 1'
#
loop_
_entity.id
_entity.type
_entity.pdbx_description
1 polymer ?
#
loop_
_entity_poly.entity_id
_entity_poly.type
_entity_poly.pdbx_seq_one_letter_code
_entity_poly.pdbx_strand_id
1 'polypeptide(L)'
;MIIQVTDSAIGKLPPRYFVALCLWLLCFVALGAPQTFFDQLSPTQKEWLEQHPVIRVGAMDNWPPINFTDNQGRAKGIGADYVEALNHRLDGRLHIISSDWPNLYQQVVEKKLDAVLDITPKPEREPFFNFTEAYLNIPHVIVARSDAPYYQNENTLIGKTIALEKGFGNVRYFQEHYPKVTIREYSNTSEALGAVIRNEVDAYVGNRAVAMYIIKSELMQNLKVHGRAQKQGSILTIGIRKDWAPLTEILNLALSDMSTSEKAALQGDWVGTANMNTSPSQIVLTAAERSWLKSHPVIRLASKSASPPFEYTAANGDYRGIAADYIRLIETRLNIQFERSPVAPWEELQLQLQNRQLDVLSFATKTRQNQSYLTFTQPYLSAGMIIVTRDNVRYVANLNSLKNQLIATETHSIPYQELHPKYPALNFIEYNSTASALAAVAKGETFAYIGNIASASYIMREQGLTNLVISGEVPYRYQFALGIRSDWPELVSILNKTLATITEEERNRIFNQWVAISIHKGIPALWLIGCTFLALAVVAVVLYWNYLLNKKVADRTQQLEYRAQHDTLTQLPNRNAILNHVEYLLESAEQISSNHCFAVMFLDLDDFKKINDTLGHAAGDQLLQAVAIRLTHALKETYFIGRFGGDEFVIMTGHSLHLQHILSMAETVLLEIQKGFVIGERTLMITTSIGIAIYPNDGNSGDALLRHADMAMYDAKHQGGNVFSLYSGDMDANQHKKMTIEEQMLRALDHNEMYLTYQPIVNLISNDTVRFEALLRWENPILGQVSPEDFIPIAEQNGYILKIGDFVFQQAIAECKILQQRFNQNFSIAVNLSPRQFRDRELLSKLTDTLQKYQLPARNLIVEITEGVLMSDIEHCSRVLRELKDLGVSIAMDDFGKGYSSLSYVRNHPFDIIKIDREFVRDIASDHKDRQLVETTIAMSKSLELEVVAEGVENQSQVMVLRNNHCKYAQGYLFAPPMTCENLYIWLSRSMRVQMN
;
A
#
# COMPACT_ATOMS: atom_id res chain seq x y z
N MET A 1 11.11 34.04 24.77
CA MET A 1 12.40 34.74 24.92
C MET A 1 13.47 33.77 24.42
N ILE A 2 13.79 33.86 23.12
CA ILE A 2 15.14 34.16 22.58
C ILE A 2 16.05 32.89 22.66
N ILE A 3 16.09 32.03 21.64
CA ILE A 3 16.84 32.10 20.36
C ILE A 3 18.26 31.50 20.48
N GLN A 4 18.59 30.66 19.47
CA GLN A 4 19.93 30.23 18.98
C GLN A 4 20.79 29.30 19.85
N VAL A 5 20.87 28.03 19.44
CA VAL A 5 22.05 27.55 18.70
C VAL A 5 21.58 26.63 17.56
N THR A 6 21.74 27.12 16.34
CA THR A 6 21.50 26.44 15.06
C THR A 6 22.69 25.56 14.67
N ASP A 7 22.38 24.50 13.92
CA ASP A 7 23.21 23.90 12.86
C ASP A 7 24.70 23.67 13.14
N SER A 8 25.03 22.49 13.68
CA SER A 8 26.13 21.65 13.19
C SER A 8 26.30 20.44 14.11
N ALA A 9 26.03 19.22 13.60
CA ALA A 9 26.64 17.94 13.99
C ALA A 9 25.78 16.69 13.69
N ILE A 10 24.68 16.77 12.93
CA ILE A 10 23.91 15.56 12.51
C ILE A 10 24.18 15.20 11.02
N GLY A 11 25.17 15.84 10.39
CA GLY A 11 25.39 15.76 8.94
C GLY A 11 26.53 14.85 8.45
N LYS A 12 27.19 14.03 9.28
CA LYS A 12 28.32 13.19 8.81
C LYS A 12 28.44 11.86 9.58
N LEU A 13 27.52 10.93 9.34
CA LEU A 13 27.82 9.50 9.52
C LEU A 13 27.63 8.82 8.16
N PRO A 14 28.72 8.39 7.50
CA PRO A 14 28.65 7.71 6.20
C PRO A 14 27.71 6.48 6.25
N PRO A 15 27.05 6.10 5.14
CA PRO A 15 26.10 4.97 5.10
C PRO A 15 26.67 3.67 5.67
N ARG A 16 27.97 3.44 5.51
CA ARG A 16 28.74 2.33 6.08
C ARG A 16 28.71 2.26 7.61
N TYR A 17 28.58 3.38 8.34
CA TYR A 17 28.46 3.38 9.79
C TYR A 17 27.03 3.18 10.28
N PHE A 18 26.02 3.57 9.49
CA PHE A 18 24.63 3.22 9.77
C PHE A 18 24.38 1.73 9.49
N VAL A 19 24.94 1.21 8.40
CA VAL A 19 24.96 -0.22 8.10
C VAL A 19 25.79 -0.98 9.13
N ALA A 20 26.93 -0.45 9.59
CA ALA A 20 27.70 -1.06 10.67
C ALA A 20 26.96 -0.99 12.01
N LEU A 21 26.24 0.09 12.33
CA LEU A 21 25.42 0.19 13.54
C LEU A 21 24.23 -0.76 13.48
N CYS A 22 23.59 -0.88 12.31
CA CYS A 22 22.54 -1.86 12.05
C CYS A 22 23.08 -3.30 12.05
N LEU A 23 24.28 -3.57 11.52
CA LEU A 23 24.97 -4.86 11.59
C LEU A 23 25.45 -5.15 13.01
N TRP A 24 25.83 -4.13 13.79
CA TRP A 24 26.27 -4.28 15.17
C TRP A 24 25.06 -4.49 16.09
N LEU A 25 23.93 -3.83 15.83
CA LEU A 25 22.63 -4.09 16.45
C LEU A 25 22.05 -5.44 16.00
N LEU A 26 22.20 -5.83 14.73
CA LEU A 26 21.87 -7.17 14.22
C LEU A 26 22.78 -8.24 14.81
N CYS A 27 24.06 -7.96 15.07
CA CYS A 27 24.97 -8.86 15.77
C CYS A 27 24.65 -8.94 17.27
N PHE A 28 24.20 -7.85 17.90
CA PHE A 28 23.74 -7.86 19.29
C PHE A 28 22.38 -8.57 19.44
N VAL A 29 21.53 -8.51 18.42
CA VAL A 29 20.30 -9.31 18.32
C VAL A 29 20.59 -10.76 17.91
N ALA A 30 21.61 -11.02 17.10
CA ALA A 30 22.04 -12.36 16.68
C ALA A 30 22.82 -13.11 17.78
N LEU A 31 23.41 -12.41 18.74
CA LEU A 31 23.96 -13.01 19.96
C LEU A 31 22.88 -13.41 20.97
N GLY A 32 21.60 -13.21 20.62
CA GLY A 32 20.43 -13.67 21.38
C GLY A 32 19.28 -14.14 20.51
N ALA A 33 19.51 -14.49 19.24
CA ALA A 33 18.49 -15.15 18.44
C ALA A 33 18.28 -16.56 19.00
N PRO A 34 17.03 -16.97 19.32
CA PRO A 34 16.79 -18.36 19.65
C PRO A 34 17.26 -19.20 18.47
N GLN A 35 18.15 -20.16 18.71
CA GLN A 35 18.57 -21.14 17.72
C GLN A 35 17.31 -21.68 17.03
N THR A 36 17.28 -21.64 15.70
CA THR A 36 16.20 -22.34 14.99
C THR A 36 16.35 -23.84 15.27
N PHE A 37 15.25 -24.60 15.28
CA PHE A 37 15.34 -26.05 15.46
C PHE A 37 16.34 -26.69 14.48
N PHE A 38 16.40 -26.14 13.26
CA PHE A 38 17.35 -26.58 12.23
C PHE A 38 18.81 -26.38 12.66
N ASP A 39 19.14 -25.38 13.48
CA ASP A 39 20.50 -25.18 14.01
C ASP A 39 20.91 -26.23 15.04
N GLN A 40 19.94 -26.92 15.66
CA GLN A 40 20.18 -28.01 16.60
C GLN A 40 20.53 -29.33 15.89
N LEU A 41 20.22 -29.46 14.59
CA LEU A 41 20.51 -30.66 13.80
C LEU A 41 22.00 -30.75 13.44
N SER A 42 22.56 -31.95 13.53
CA SER A 42 23.91 -32.22 13.05
C SER A 42 24.00 -32.04 11.51
N PRO A 43 25.18 -31.78 10.95
CA PRO A 43 25.36 -31.70 9.50
C PRO A 43 24.84 -32.95 8.76
N THR A 44 25.04 -34.13 9.34
CA THR A 44 24.56 -35.40 8.77
C THR A 44 23.04 -35.53 8.82
N GLN A 45 22.38 -35.02 9.86
CA GLN A 45 20.91 -35.00 9.95
C GLN A 45 20.29 -34.02 8.95
N LYS A 46 20.94 -32.87 8.72
CA LYS A 46 20.52 -31.89 7.70
C LYS A 46 20.59 -32.47 6.30
N GLU A 47 21.73 -33.06 5.94
CA GLU A 47 21.93 -33.72 4.65
C GLU A 47 20.92 -34.86 4.44
N TRP A 48 20.63 -35.64 5.49
CA TRP A 48 19.63 -36.69 5.43
C TRP A 48 18.22 -36.15 5.12
N LEU A 49 17.82 -35.03 5.74
CA LEU A 49 16.52 -34.40 5.46
C LEU A 49 16.43 -33.81 4.05
N GLU A 50 17.53 -33.29 3.50
CA GLU A 50 17.59 -32.82 2.11
C GLU A 50 17.36 -33.96 1.11
N GLN A 51 17.93 -35.14 1.38
CA GLN A 51 17.74 -36.33 0.55
C GLN A 51 16.34 -36.95 0.69
N HIS A 52 15.59 -36.60 1.73
CA HIS A 52 14.25 -37.14 2.02
C HIS A 52 13.22 -36.02 2.17
N PRO A 53 12.84 -35.36 1.05
CA PRO A 53 11.92 -34.22 1.08
C PRO A 53 10.48 -34.57 1.45
N VAL A 54 10.10 -35.85 1.35
CA VAL A 54 8.76 -36.35 1.69
C VAL A 54 8.92 -37.58 2.57
N ILE A 55 8.34 -37.53 3.77
CA ILE A 55 8.33 -38.61 4.74
C ILE A 55 6.88 -38.99 5.00
N ARG A 56 6.48 -40.20 4.62
CA ARG A 56 5.11 -40.68 4.72
C ARG A 56 4.86 -41.33 6.08
N VAL A 57 3.97 -40.73 6.85
CA VAL A 57 3.62 -41.14 8.20
C VAL A 57 2.22 -41.73 8.21
N GLY A 58 2.10 -43.02 8.49
CA GLY A 58 0.84 -43.71 8.66
C GLY A 58 0.07 -43.24 9.90
N ALA A 59 -1.23 -42.99 9.79
CA ALA A 59 -2.11 -42.70 10.92
C ALA A 59 -3.43 -43.47 10.79
N MET A 60 -3.98 -43.98 11.90
CA MET A 60 -5.25 -44.71 11.84
C MET A 60 -6.40 -43.80 11.40
N ASP A 61 -7.31 -44.32 10.60
CA ASP A 61 -8.43 -43.56 10.04
C ASP A 61 -9.68 -43.52 10.94
N ASN A 62 -9.73 -44.33 12.00
CA ASN A 62 -10.94 -44.58 12.80
C ASN A 62 -10.71 -44.71 14.32
N TRP A 63 -9.78 -43.93 14.91
CA TRP A 63 -9.47 -43.96 16.34
C TRP A 63 -9.58 -42.58 17.03
N PRO A 64 -10.76 -41.94 17.06
CA PRO A 64 -10.93 -40.62 17.65
C PRO A 64 -10.82 -40.63 19.19
N PRO A 65 -10.23 -39.60 19.82
CA PRO A 65 -9.71 -38.37 19.21
C PRO A 65 -8.23 -38.48 18.84
N ILE A 66 -7.64 -39.68 18.87
CA ILE A 66 -6.20 -39.86 18.70
C ILE A 66 -5.82 -39.65 17.24
N ASN A 67 -6.41 -40.42 16.33
CA ASN A 67 -6.27 -40.24 14.89
C ASN A 67 -7.52 -40.78 14.21
N PHE A 68 -8.13 -39.96 13.36
CA PHE A 68 -9.31 -40.33 12.57
C PHE A 68 -9.38 -39.47 11.31
N THR A 69 -10.22 -39.84 10.37
CA THR A 69 -10.49 -39.02 9.19
C THR A 69 -11.81 -38.26 9.33
N ASP A 70 -11.83 -37.01 8.91
CA ASP A 70 -13.08 -36.26 8.78
C ASP A 70 -13.89 -36.73 7.55
N ASN A 71 -15.10 -36.19 7.37
CA ASN A 71 -15.98 -36.55 6.25
C ASN A 71 -15.38 -36.25 4.85
N GLN A 72 -14.25 -35.54 4.78
CA GLN A 72 -13.52 -35.23 3.56
C GLN A 72 -12.26 -36.11 3.39
N GLY A 73 -12.06 -37.10 4.26
CA GLY A 73 -10.90 -37.99 4.24
C GLY A 73 -9.63 -37.37 4.78
N ARG A 74 -9.68 -36.21 5.47
CA ARG A 74 -8.50 -35.55 6.02
C ARG A 74 -8.21 -36.07 7.42
N ALA A 75 -6.94 -36.35 7.70
CA ALA A 75 -6.50 -36.77 9.02
C ALA A 75 -6.75 -35.67 10.07
N LYS A 76 -7.31 -36.07 11.21
CA LYS A 76 -7.67 -35.26 12.37
C LYS A 76 -7.37 -36.03 13.66
N GLY A 77 -7.21 -35.28 14.74
CA GLY A 77 -6.96 -35.82 16.07
C GLY A 77 -5.58 -35.48 16.59
N ILE A 78 -5.31 -35.90 17.82
CA ILE A 78 -4.10 -35.53 18.56
C ILE A 78 -2.83 -35.90 17.80
N GLY A 79 -2.77 -37.09 17.19
CA GLY A 79 -1.60 -37.51 16.43
C GLY A 79 -1.35 -36.64 15.19
N ALA A 80 -2.42 -36.24 14.48
CA ALA A 80 -2.32 -35.32 13.35
C ALA A 80 -1.81 -33.93 13.78
N ASP A 81 -2.30 -33.41 14.91
CA ASP A 81 -1.86 -32.13 15.45
C ASP A 81 -0.38 -32.18 15.91
N TYR A 82 0.07 -33.31 16.45
CA TYR A 82 1.50 -33.52 16.73
C TYR A 82 2.34 -33.56 15.46
N VAL A 83 1.86 -34.16 14.37
CA VAL A 83 2.56 -34.11 13.07
C VAL A 83 2.62 -32.69 12.52
N GLU A 84 1.57 -31.89 12.66
CA GLU A 84 1.58 -30.47 12.29
C GLU A 84 2.60 -29.67 13.12
N ALA A 85 2.63 -29.88 14.43
CA ALA A 85 3.62 -29.27 15.33
C ALA A 85 5.07 -29.70 15.01
N LEU A 86 5.27 -30.94 14.57
CA LEU A 86 6.56 -31.42 14.07
C LEU A 86 6.93 -30.80 12.72
N ASN A 87 5.95 -30.61 11.82
CA ASN A 87 6.15 -29.99 10.52
C ASN A 87 6.58 -28.53 10.60
N HIS A 88 6.16 -27.80 11.63
CA HIS A 88 6.71 -26.46 11.91
C HIS A 88 8.22 -26.45 12.14
N ARG A 89 8.79 -27.57 12.62
CA ARG A 89 10.22 -27.75 12.87
C ARG A 89 10.95 -28.40 11.69
N LEU A 90 10.24 -29.24 10.94
CA LEU A 90 10.79 -30.05 9.85
C LEU A 90 10.45 -29.54 8.45
N ASP A 91 9.96 -28.31 8.33
CA ASP A 91 9.65 -27.66 7.05
C ASP A 91 8.62 -28.45 6.21
N GLY A 92 7.54 -28.92 6.87
CA GLY A 92 6.40 -29.55 6.19
C GLY A 92 6.64 -30.95 5.61
N ARG A 93 7.76 -31.61 5.94
CA ARG A 93 8.18 -32.88 5.30
C ARG A 93 7.39 -34.11 5.70
N LEU A 94 6.61 -34.07 6.79
CA LEU A 94 5.80 -35.20 7.26
C LEU A 94 4.42 -35.18 6.59
N HIS A 95 4.09 -36.22 5.84
CA HIS A 95 2.81 -36.36 5.14
C HIS A 95 2.01 -37.53 5.70
N ILE A 96 0.80 -37.25 6.20
CA ILE A 96 -0.06 -38.27 6.80
C ILE A 96 -0.73 -39.13 5.73
N ILE A 97 -0.66 -40.44 5.88
CA ILE A 97 -1.40 -41.44 5.09
C ILE A 97 -2.33 -42.22 6.02
N SER A 98 -3.63 -42.14 5.77
CA SER A 98 -4.65 -42.75 6.63
C SER A 98 -5.09 -44.13 6.12
N SER A 99 -5.14 -45.13 7.01
CA SER A 99 -5.63 -46.50 6.73
C SER A 99 -5.90 -47.24 8.05
N ASP A 100 -6.45 -48.46 7.97
CA ASP A 100 -6.51 -49.39 9.10
C ASP A 100 -5.13 -49.82 9.64
N TRP A 101 -5.08 -50.17 10.93
CA TRP A 101 -3.85 -50.51 11.64
C TRP A 101 -3.03 -51.68 11.02
N PRO A 102 -3.63 -52.84 10.69
CA PRO A 102 -2.89 -53.94 10.05
C PRO A 102 -2.17 -53.51 8.76
N ASN A 103 -2.84 -52.75 7.91
CA ASN A 103 -2.27 -52.27 6.65
C ASN A 103 -1.11 -51.29 6.89
N LEU A 104 -1.28 -50.32 7.80
CA LEU A 104 -0.21 -49.37 8.15
C LEU A 104 1.04 -50.08 8.69
N TYR A 105 0.83 -51.03 9.61
CA TYR A 105 1.93 -51.82 10.19
C TYR A 105 2.69 -52.60 9.12
N GLN A 106 1.96 -53.30 8.24
CA GLN A 106 2.56 -54.08 7.17
C GLN A 106 3.29 -53.19 6.16
N GLN A 107 2.74 -52.03 5.81
CA GLN A 107 3.39 -51.10 4.88
C GLN A 107 4.70 -50.54 5.42
N VAL A 108 4.85 -50.29 6.73
CA VAL A 108 6.15 -49.89 7.29
C VAL A 108 7.15 -51.06 7.29
N VAL A 109 6.70 -52.27 7.63
CA VAL A 109 7.52 -53.50 7.58
C VAL A 109 8.03 -53.78 6.16
N GLU A 110 7.16 -53.59 5.16
CA GLU A 110 7.49 -53.69 3.73
C GLU A 110 8.21 -52.46 3.17
N LYS A 111 8.48 -51.44 4.01
CA LYS A 111 9.13 -50.17 3.66
C LYS A 111 8.39 -49.33 2.61
N LYS A 112 7.09 -49.58 2.44
CA LYS A 112 6.15 -48.77 1.63
C LYS A 112 5.73 -47.50 2.36
N LEU A 113 5.70 -47.52 3.69
CA LEU A 113 5.58 -46.34 4.54
C LEU A 113 6.89 -46.12 5.30
N ASP A 114 7.12 -44.86 5.68
CA ASP A 114 8.38 -44.43 6.27
C ASP A 114 8.29 -44.42 7.81
N ALA A 115 7.12 -44.06 8.34
CA ALA A 115 6.78 -44.13 9.75
C ALA A 115 5.29 -44.44 9.98
N VAL A 116 4.90 -44.76 11.21
CA VAL A 116 3.51 -44.91 11.66
C VAL A 116 3.33 -44.30 13.05
N LEU A 117 2.23 -43.59 13.27
CA LEU A 117 1.85 -43.00 14.55
C LEU A 117 1.26 -44.04 15.52
N ASP A 118 1.14 -43.63 16.78
CA ASP A 118 0.42 -44.34 17.85
C ASP A 118 0.88 -45.77 18.15
N ILE A 119 2.09 -46.13 17.72
CA ILE A 119 2.60 -47.47 17.97
C ILE A 119 3.15 -47.54 19.39
N THR A 120 2.77 -48.58 20.13
CA THR A 120 3.40 -48.88 21.43
C THR A 120 4.66 -49.71 21.22
N PRO A 121 5.82 -49.27 21.76
CA PRO A 121 7.06 -50.06 21.72
C PRO A 121 6.89 -51.41 22.41
N LYS A 122 7.34 -52.47 21.75
CA LYS A 122 7.33 -53.84 22.29
C LYS A 122 8.52 -54.62 21.74
N PRO A 123 9.07 -55.59 22.49
CA PRO A 123 10.19 -56.42 22.04
C PRO A 123 9.94 -57.11 20.69
N GLU A 124 8.70 -57.57 20.45
CA GLU A 124 8.30 -58.20 19.18
C GLU A 124 8.27 -57.26 17.96
N ARG A 125 8.29 -55.93 18.19
CA ARG A 125 8.27 -54.91 17.13
C ARG A 125 9.64 -54.26 16.89
N GLU A 126 10.55 -54.34 17.85
CA GLU A 126 11.92 -53.79 17.76
C GLU A 126 12.74 -54.24 16.54
N PRO A 127 12.57 -55.46 15.99
CA PRO A 127 13.26 -55.85 14.75
C PRO A 127 12.85 -55.03 13.53
N PHE A 128 11.64 -54.47 13.52
CA PHE A 128 11.06 -53.79 12.35
C PHE A 128 11.01 -52.27 12.50
N PHE A 129 11.03 -51.76 13.73
CA PHE A 129 10.85 -50.34 14.03
C PHE A 129 11.98 -49.76 14.89
N ASN A 130 12.26 -48.48 14.66
CA ASN A 130 12.87 -47.58 15.63
C ASN A 130 11.76 -46.70 16.21
N PHE A 131 11.76 -46.49 17.52
CA PHE A 131 10.71 -45.74 18.20
C PHE A 131 11.22 -44.40 18.70
N THR A 132 10.40 -43.36 18.53
CA THR A 132 10.62 -42.10 19.25
C THR A 132 10.36 -42.27 20.74
N GLU A 133 10.73 -41.26 21.52
CA GLU A 133 10.14 -41.01 22.82
C GLU A 133 8.61 -40.88 22.69
N ALA A 134 7.92 -41.21 23.79
CA ALA A 134 6.47 -41.14 23.85
C ALA A 134 6.02 -39.68 23.83
N TYR A 135 5.26 -39.31 22.80
CA TYR A 135 4.66 -37.98 22.73
C TYR A 135 3.37 -37.91 23.55
N LEU A 136 2.72 -39.06 23.81
CA LEU A 136 1.51 -39.13 24.63
C LEU A 136 1.42 -40.46 25.40
N ASN A 137 1.09 -40.36 26.68
CA ASN A 137 0.86 -41.51 27.56
C ASN A 137 -0.58 -41.47 28.09
N ILE A 138 -1.40 -42.46 27.74
CA ILE A 138 -2.81 -42.47 28.09
C ILE A 138 -3.13 -43.68 28.98
N PRO A 139 -3.63 -43.48 30.20
CA PRO A 139 -4.02 -44.59 31.06
C PRO A 139 -5.22 -45.33 30.47
N HIS A 140 -5.36 -46.61 30.82
CA HIS A 140 -6.56 -47.37 30.52
C HIS A 140 -7.54 -47.28 31.69
N VAL A 141 -8.83 -47.24 31.35
CA VAL A 141 -9.94 -47.10 32.31
C VAL A 141 -10.95 -48.21 32.12
N ILE A 142 -11.68 -48.49 33.19
CA ILE A 142 -12.84 -49.36 33.19
C ILE A 142 -14.06 -48.45 33.11
N VAL A 143 -14.85 -48.59 32.05
CA VAL A 143 -16.12 -47.90 31.87
C VAL A 143 -17.25 -48.90 32.05
N ALA A 144 -18.23 -48.56 32.87
CA ALA A 144 -19.44 -49.36 33.02
C ALA A 144 -20.66 -48.45 33.14
N ARG A 145 -21.84 -49.06 33.19
CA ARG A 145 -23.08 -48.31 33.39
C ARG A 145 -23.11 -47.64 34.76
N SER A 146 -23.75 -46.48 34.85
CA SER A 146 -23.88 -45.71 36.08
C SER A 146 -24.58 -46.45 37.21
N ASP A 147 -25.39 -47.45 36.89
CA ASP A 147 -26.15 -48.29 37.83
C ASP A 147 -25.53 -49.67 38.07
N ALA A 148 -24.39 -49.97 37.46
CA ALA A 148 -23.64 -51.20 37.70
C ALA A 148 -22.81 -51.11 39.00
N PRO A 149 -22.44 -52.26 39.61
CA PRO A 149 -21.47 -52.29 40.68
C PRO A 149 -20.15 -51.60 40.29
N TYR A 150 -19.56 -50.86 41.23
CA TYR A 150 -18.31 -50.15 40.98
C TYR A 150 -17.13 -51.12 40.75
N TYR A 151 -16.48 -51.02 39.59
CA TYR A 151 -15.36 -51.86 39.20
C TYR A 151 -14.05 -51.06 39.32
N GLN A 152 -13.34 -51.23 40.44
CA GLN A 152 -12.18 -50.41 40.76
C GLN A 152 -10.95 -50.75 39.90
N ASN A 153 -10.76 -52.03 39.59
CA ASN A 153 -9.60 -52.57 38.88
C ASN A 153 -9.93 -53.95 38.28
N GLU A 154 -8.98 -54.58 37.60
CA GLU A 154 -9.15 -55.86 36.91
C GLU A 154 -9.61 -57.01 37.82
N ASN A 155 -9.22 -57.03 39.10
CA ASN A 155 -9.68 -58.06 40.03
C ASN A 155 -11.19 -57.99 40.28
N THR A 156 -11.77 -56.79 40.22
CA THR A 156 -13.22 -56.60 40.38
C THR A 156 -14.03 -57.05 39.16
N LEU A 157 -13.35 -57.39 38.05
CA LEU A 157 -13.97 -57.89 36.82
C LEU A 157 -13.96 -59.42 36.73
N ILE A 158 -13.37 -60.14 37.70
CA ILE A 158 -13.35 -61.60 37.71
C ILE A 158 -14.78 -62.15 37.73
N GLY A 159 -15.09 -63.05 36.79
CA GLY A 159 -16.44 -63.60 36.60
C GLY A 159 -17.40 -62.67 35.85
N LYS A 160 -16.92 -61.54 35.32
CA LYS A 160 -17.69 -60.61 34.48
C LYS A 160 -17.37 -60.79 33.00
N THR A 161 -18.26 -60.28 32.15
CA THR A 161 -18.05 -60.17 30.71
C THR A 161 -17.63 -58.75 30.37
N ILE A 162 -16.49 -58.57 29.70
CA ILE A 162 -16.01 -57.24 29.31
C ILE A 162 -15.94 -57.08 27.79
N ALA A 163 -16.18 -55.85 27.32
CA ALA A 163 -15.95 -55.44 25.95
C ALA A 163 -14.52 -54.92 25.78
N LEU A 164 -13.81 -55.44 24.78
CA LEU A 164 -12.48 -54.99 24.37
C LEU A 164 -12.45 -54.80 22.85
N GLU A 165 -11.61 -53.90 22.35
CA GLU A 165 -11.42 -53.73 20.91
C GLU A 165 -10.59 -54.88 20.32
N LYS A 166 -11.10 -55.42 19.21
CA LYS A 166 -10.45 -56.46 18.43
C LYS A 166 -9.10 -55.96 17.90
N GLY A 167 -8.07 -56.79 18.04
CA GLY A 167 -6.73 -56.48 17.53
C GLY A 167 -5.88 -55.57 18.43
N PHE A 168 -6.43 -55.06 19.54
CA PHE A 168 -5.66 -54.30 20.52
C PHE A 168 -5.05 -55.20 21.60
N GLY A 169 -3.91 -54.78 22.16
CA GLY A 169 -3.17 -55.55 23.16
C GLY A 169 -3.91 -55.83 24.47
N ASN A 170 -5.08 -55.21 24.68
CA ASN A 170 -5.92 -55.45 25.86
C ASN A 170 -6.52 -56.85 25.85
N VAL A 171 -6.89 -57.38 24.68
CA VAL A 171 -7.44 -58.74 24.55
C VAL A 171 -6.44 -59.75 25.08
N ARG A 172 -5.20 -59.71 24.56
CA ARG A 172 -4.10 -60.58 25.00
C ARG A 172 -3.79 -60.41 26.49
N TYR A 173 -3.74 -59.19 26.99
CA TYR A 173 -3.47 -58.92 28.40
C TYR A 173 -4.48 -59.59 29.33
N PHE A 174 -5.78 -59.43 29.07
CA PHE A 174 -6.83 -60.04 29.89
C PHE A 174 -6.86 -61.56 29.74
N GLN A 175 -6.59 -62.11 28.56
CA GLN A 175 -6.46 -63.55 28.35
C GLN A 175 -5.32 -64.16 29.17
N GLU A 176 -4.16 -63.49 29.22
CA GLU A 176 -2.97 -63.97 29.93
C GLU A 176 -3.04 -63.79 31.46
N HIS A 177 -3.55 -62.64 31.93
CA HIS A 177 -3.46 -62.26 33.35
C HIS A 177 -4.77 -62.46 34.13
N TYR A 178 -5.91 -62.48 33.43
CA TYR A 178 -7.24 -62.57 34.04
C TYR A 178 -8.15 -63.56 33.29
N PRO A 179 -7.76 -64.84 33.16
CA PRO A 179 -8.48 -65.83 32.33
C PRO A 179 -9.91 -66.14 32.80
N LYS A 180 -10.26 -65.72 34.03
CA LYS A 180 -11.61 -65.85 34.61
C LYS A 180 -12.54 -64.68 34.23
N VAL A 181 -12.08 -63.73 33.43
CA VAL A 181 -12.88 -62.66 32.84
C VAL A 181 -13.30 -63.11 31.44
N THR A 182 -14.59 -63.03 31.13
CA THR A 182 -15.10 -63.37 29.80
C THR A 182 -14.90 -62.17 28.88
N ILE A 183 -14.25 -62.35 27.73
CA ILE A 183 -13.96 -61.27 26.78
C ILE A 183 -14.92 -61.36 25.61
N ARG A 184 -15.52 -60.22 25.23
CA ARG A 184 -16.19 -60.02 23.95
C ARG A 184 -15.45 -58.93 23.17
N GLU A 185 -15.05 -59.27 21.96
CA GLU A 185 -14.31 -58.38 21.08
C GLU A 185 -15.25 -57.60 20.16
N TYR A 186 -14.98 -56.31 19.98
CA TYR A 186 -15.75 -55.41 19.10
C TYR A 186 -14.83 -54.74 18.09
N SER A 187 -15.38 -54.26 16.97
CA SER A 187 -14.56 -53.72 15.88
C SER A 187 -13.93 -52.37 16.23
N ASN A 188 -14.59 -51.57 17.08
CA ASN A 188 -14.15 -50.26 17.52
C ASN A 188 -14.67 -49.93 18.94
N THR A 189 -14.15 -48.86 19.54
CA THR A 189 -14.49 -48.46 20.90
C THR A 189 -15.93 -48.00 21.06
N SER A 190 -16.56 -47.43 20.02
CA SER A 190 -17.97 -47.02 20.05
C SER A 190 -18.90 -48.23 20.18
N GLU A 191 -18.70 -49.26 19.36
CA GLU A 191 -19.45 -50.52 19.47
C GLU A 191 -19.26 -51.20 20.83
N ALA A 192 -18.02 -51.21 21.33
CA ALA A 192 -17.67 -51.78 22.63
C ALA A 192 -18.42 -51.08 23.78
N LEU A 193 -18.44 -49.74 23.78
CA LEU A 193 -19.19 -48.95 24.76
C LEU A 193 -20.70 -49.10 24.59
N GLY A 194 -21.19 -49.18 23.34
CA GLY A 194 -22.59 -49.44 23.04
C GLY A 194 -23.08 -50.77 23.61
N ALA A 195 -22.25 -51.81 23.59
CA ALA A 195 -22.57 -53.09 24.20
C ALA A 195 -22.71 -53.02 25.73
N VAL A 196 -21.93 -52.15 26.38
CA VAL A 196 -22.06 -51.87 27.83
C VAL A 196 -23.40 -51.18 28.11
N ILE A 197 -23.81 -50.22 27.27
CA ILE A 197 -25.12 -49.54 27.41
C ILE A 197 -26.27 -50.54 27.25
N ARG A 198 -26.20 -51.42 26.25
CA ARG A 198 -27.21 -52.45 25.98
C ARG A 198 -27.22 -53.60 26.99
N ASN A 199 -26.34 -53.57 28.00
CA ASN A 199 -26.20 -54.61 29.02
C ASN A 199 -25.78 -55.99 28.45
N GLU A 200 -25.13 -56.00 27.29
CA GLU A 200 -24.61 -57.23 26.68
C GLU A 200 -23.29 -57.68 27.33
N VAL A 201 -22.60 -56.74 27.97
CA VAL A 201 -21.37 -56.91 28.75
C VAL A 201 -21.45 -56.05 30.02
N ASP A 202 -20.68 -56.40 31.04
CA ASP A 202 -20.63 -55.69 32.33
C ASP A 202 -19.80 -54.39 32.28
N ALA A 203 -18.70 -54.37 31.53
CA ALA A 203 -17.80 -53.22 31.45
C ALA A 203 -16.99 -53.19 30.14
N TYR A 204 -16.52 -52.02 29.74
CA TYR A 204 -15.49 -51.81 28.74
C TYR A 204 -14.15 -51.50 29.43
N VAL A 205 -13.04 -52.00 28.90
CA VAL A 205 -11.70 -51.65 29.40
C VAL A 205 -10.78 -51.22 28.26
N GLY A 206 -10.32 -49.97 28.30
CA GLY A 206 -9.41 -49.50 27.25
C GLY A 206 -8.97 -48.05 27.40
N ASN A 207 -8.55 -47.44 26.29
CA ASN A 207 -7.90 -46.14 26.27
C ASN A 207 -8.84 -45.04 26.81
N ARG A 208 -8.41 -44.31 27.86
CA ARG A 208 -9.23 -43.27 28.51
C ARG A 208 -9.64 -42.14 27.59
N ALA A 209 -8.72 -41.62 26.78
CA ALA A 209 -9.01 -40.47 25.92
C ALA A 209 -10.08 -40.84 24.88
N VAL A 210 -9.93 -42.02 24.27
CA VAL A 210 -10.86 -42.57 23.28
C VAL A 210 -12.24 -42.80 23.91
N ALA A 211 -12.30 -43.50 25.06
CA ALA A 211 -13.57 -43.75 25.73
C ALA A 211 -14.29 -42.47 26.15
N MET A 212 -13.58 -41.51 26.76
CA MET A 212 -14.21 -40.27 27.20
C MET A 212 -14.69 -39.40 26.04
N TYR A 213 -13.92 -39.36 24.95
CA TYR A 213 -14.32 -38.64 23.75
C TYR A 213 -15.60 -39.25 23.16
N ILE A 214 -15.66 -40.57 22.97
CA ILE A 214 -16.82 -41.25 22.40
C ILE A 214 -18.05 -41.12 23.30
N ILE A 215 -17.89 -41.31 24.61
CA ILE A 215 -18.99 -41.12 25.58
C ILE A 215 -19.58 -39.71 25.44
N LYS A 216 -18.72 -38.69 25.28
CA LYS A 216 -19.13 -37.31 25.12
C LYS A 216 -19.72 -37.02 23.74
N SER A 217 -19.08 -37.46 22.66
CA SER A 217 -19.45 -37.15 21.27
C SER A 217 -20.73 -37.86 20.85
N GLU A 218 -20.94 -39.08 21.35
CA GLU A 218 -22.14 -39.88 21.07
C GLU A 218 -23.20 -39.80 22.19
N LEU A 219 -23.02 -38.87 23.15
CA LEU A 219 -23.97 -38.58 24.22
C LEU A 219 -24.38 -39.84 25.03
N MET A 220 -23.42 -40.71 25.34
CA MET A 220 -23.63 -41.96 26.09
C MET A 220 -23.77 -41.70 27.60
N GLN A 221 -24.80 -40.95 28.00
CA GLN A 221 -24.98 -40.39 29.35
C GLN A 221 -25.07 -41.44 30.47
N ASN A 222 -25.41 -42.70 30.14
CA ASN A 222 -25.52 -43.78 31.12
C ASN A 222 -24.18 -44.49 31.43
N LEU A 223 -23.07 -44.05 30.84
CA LEU A 223 -21.74 -44.64 31.09
C LEU A 223 -20.88 -43.74 32.00
N LYS A 224 -20.10 -44.38 32.88
CA LYS A 224 -19.14 -43.70 33.76
C LYS A 224 -17.84 -44.48 33.83
N VAL A 225 -16.75 -43.75 34.03
CA VAL A 225 -15.48 -44.35 34.44
C VAL A 225 -15.65 -44.89 35.86
N HIS A 226 -15.58 -46.22 36.00
CA HIS A 226 -15.53 -46.87 37.30
C HIS A 226 -14.10 -46.80 37.81
N GLY A 227 -13.20 -47.60 37.24
CA GLY A 227 -11.84 -47.76 37.73
C GLY A 227 -10.76 -47.37 36.74
N ARG A 228 -9.51 -47.42 37.21
CA ARG A 228 -8.33 -47.37 36.35
C ARG A 228 -7.76 -48.78 36.24
N ALA A 229 -7.50 -49.22 35.01
CA ALA A 229 -6.80 -50.47 34.77
C ALA A 229 -5.34 -50.34 35.26
N GLN A 230 -4.85 -51.35 35.97
CA GLN A 230 -3.46 -51.49 36.39
C GLN A 230 -2.53 -51.82 35.23
N LYS A 231 -3.06 -52.33 34.12
CA LYS A 231 -2.33 -52.46 32.86
C LYS A 231 -1.60 -51.15 32.50
N GLN A 232 -0.36 -51.28 32.04
CA GLN A 232 0.37 -50.15 31.45
C GLN A 232 -0.48 -49.50 30.35
N GLY A 233 -0.63 -48.17 30.46
CA GLY A 233 -1.42 -47.37 29.53
C GLY A 233 -0.86 -47.42 28.10
N SER A 234 -1.60 -46.84 27.17
CA SER A 234 -1.12 -46.64 25.80
C SER A 234 0.05 -45.66 25.83
N ILE A 235 1.25 -46.15 25.52
CA ILE A 235 2.41 -45.33 25.22
C ILE A 235 2.38 -45.13 23.71
N LEU A 236 2.15 -43.90 23.28
CA LEU A 236 2.04 -43.55 21.87
C LEU A 236 3.38 -42.95 21.43
N THR A 237 4.08 -43.67 20.55
CA THR A 237 5.31 -43.21 19.89
C THR A 237 5.11 -43.20 18.38
N ILE A 238 6.06 -42.59 17.67
CA ILE A 238 6.18 -42.74 16.22
C ILE A 238 7.13 -43.92 15.98
N GLY A 239 6.67 -44.90 15.19
CA GLY A 239 7.47 -46.03 14.74
C GLY A 239 8.00 -45.77 13.36
N ILE A 240 9.32 -45.68 13.24
CA ILE A 240 10.04 -45.45 11.99
C ILE A 240 10.56 -46.80 11.49
N ARG A 241 10.58 -47.03 10.18
CA ARG A 241 11.19 -48.24 9.61
C ARG A 241 12.64 -48.42 10.08
N LYS A 242 13.04 -49.67 10.32
CA LYS A 242 14.29 -49.99 11.04
C LYS A 242 15.56 -49.39 10.42
N ASP A 243 15.60 -49.29 9.09
CA ASP A 243 16.74 -48.77 8.33
C ASP A 243 16.84 -47.22 8.33
N TRP A 244 15.88 -46.52 8.93
CA TRP A 244 15.85 -45.06 9.05
C TRP A 244 16.09 -44.59 10.48
N ALA A 245 17.17 -45.06 11.11
CA ALA A 245 17.59 -44.57 12.43
C ALA A 245 17.80 -43.04 12.51
N PRO A 246 18.36 -42.35 11.48
CA PRO A 246 18.52 -40.90 11.52
C PRO A 246 17.20 -40.14 11.74
N LEU A 247 16.10 -40.60 11.14
CA LEU A 247 14.80 -39.97 11.31
C LEU A 247 14.28 -40.08 12.75
N THR A 248 14.60 -41.18 13.46
CA THR A 248 14.22 -41.33 14.87
C THR A 248 14.90 -40.31 15.76
N GLU A 249 16.19 -40.04 15.53
CA GLU A 249 16.93 -39.02 16.28
C GLU A 249 16.39 -37.61 16.03
N ILE A 250 16.11 -37.30 14.75
CA ILE A 250 15.55 -36.01 14.33
C ILE A 250 14.18 -35.78 14.97
N LEU A 251 13.30 -36.79 14.94
CA LEU A 251 11.97 -36.68 15.54
C LEU A 251 12.02 -36.58 17.08
N ASN A 252 12.97 -37.27 17.73
CA ASN A 252 13.17 -37.13 19.18
C ASN A 252 13.66 -35.72 19.55
N LEU A 253 14.59 -35.16 18.78
CA LEU A 253 15.03 -33.78 18.98
C LEU A 253 13.84 -32.82 18.81
N ALA A 254 13.03 -33.00 17.76
CA ALA A 254 11.85 -32.16 17.50
C ALA A 254 10.79 -32.28 18.61
N LEU A 255 10.56 -33.48 19.13
CA LEU A 255 9.67 -33.71 20.26
C LEU A 255 10.22 -33.12 21.57
N SER A 256 11.54 -33.07 21.75
CA SER A 256 12.19 -32.49 22.95
C SER A 256 12.15 -30.96 22.94
N ASP A 257 12.18 -30.36 21.75
CA ASP A 257 12.07 -28.91 21.53
C ASP A 257 10.65 -28.37 21.81
N MET A 258 9.63 -29.24 21.79
CA MET A 258 8.26 -28.87 22.16
C MET A 258 8.11 -28.59 23.66
N SER A 259 7.62 -27.39 23.98
CA SER A 259 7.38 -26.98 25.37
C SER A 259 6.25 -27.79 26.03
N THR A 260 6.25 -27.88 27.36
CA THR A 260 5.18 -28.54 28.12
C THR A 260 3.80 -27.89 27.88
N SER A 261 3.76 -26.56 27.69
CA SER A 261 2.53 -25.83 27.36
C SER A 261 2.00 -26.13 25.96
N GLU A 262 2.89 -26.28 24.98
CA GLU A 262 2.55 -26.65 23.61
C GLU A 262 1.96 -28.07 23.58
N LYS A 263 2.64 -29.03 24.21
CA LYS A 263 2.13 -30.41 24.38
C LYS A 263 0.78 -30.44 25.10
N ALA A 264 0.59 -29.60 26.13
CA ALA A 264 -0.69 -29.52 26.84
C ALA A 264 -1.81 -28.90 26.01
N ALA A 265 -1.51 -27.91 25.16
CA ALA A 265 -2.49 -27.30 24.24
C ALA A 265 -2.97 -28.31 23.19
N LEU A 266 -2.05 -29.02 22.54
CA LEU A 266 -2.35 -30.08 21.56
C LEU A 266 -3.25 -31.19 22.15
N GLN A 267 -3.16 -31.42 23.47
CA GLN A 267 -4.01 -32.40 24.17
C GLN A 267 -5.33 -31.80 24.67
N GLY A 268 -5.34 -30.52 25.05
CA GLY A 268 -6.47 -29.85 25.71
C GLY A 268 -7.72 -29.77 24.85
N ASP A 269 -7.55 -29.52 23.56
CA ASP A 269 -8.64 -29.37 22.59
C ASP A 269 -9.41 -30.68 22.34
N TRP A 270 -8.76 -31.82 22.56
CA TRP A 270 -9.29 -33.15 22.25
C TRP A 270 -9.68 -33.97 23.48
N VAL A 271 -8.88 -33.93 24.53
CA VAL A 271 -9.04 -34.79 25.71
C VAL A 271 -9.87 -34.10 26.80
N GLY A 272 -10.23 -32.83 26.62
CA GLY A 272 -11.09 -32.11 27.56
C GLY A 272 -10.47 -32.07 28.96
N THR A 273 -9.25 -31.55 29.09
CA THR A 273 -8.68 -31.21 30.41
C THR A 273 -9.47 -30.10 31.11
N ALA A 274 -10.41 -29.46 30.41
CA ALA A 274 -11.52 -28.72 30.99
C ALA A 274 -12.83 -29.53 30.88
N ASN A 275 -13.04 -30.46 31.83
CA ASN A 275 -14.35 -30.91 32.33
C ASN A 275 -14.18 -32.14 33.25
N MET A 276 -13.66 -31.93 34.45
CA MET A 276 -13.98 -32.77 35.61
C MET A 276 -15.06 -32.08 36.46
N ASN A 277 -16.16 -31.68 35.85
CA ASN A 277 -17.38 -31.34 36.55
C ASN A 277 -18.45 -32.34 36.14
N THR A 278 -18.41 -33.55 36.72
CA THR A 278 -19.65 -34.30 36.90
C THR A 278 -20.49 -33.48 37.87
N SER A 279 -21.70 -33.12 37.45
CA SER A 279 -22.72 -32.50 38.29
C SER A 279 -22.78 -33.17 39.67
N PRO A 280 -23.01 -32.43 40.77
CA PRO A 280 -22.94 -32.96 42.12
C PRO A 280 -23.92 -34.12 42.28
N SER A 281 -23.40 -35.36 42.25
CA SER A 281 -24.16 -36.56 42.55
C SER A 281 -24.54 -36.53 44.02
N GLN A 282 -25.82 -36.73 44.32
CA GLN A 282 -26.31 -36.95 45.69
C GLN A 282 -25.42 -38.00 46.39
N ILE A 283 -25.12 -37.79 47.68
CA ILE A 283 -24.28 -38.70 48.46
C ILE A 283 -25.02 -40.04 48.58
N VAL A 284 -24.45 -41.10 48.00
CA VAL A 284 -25.00 -42.45 48.09
C VAL A 284 -24.33 -43.21 49.24
N LEU A 285 -25.01 -43.26 50.39
CA LEU A 285 -24.60 -44.04 51.56
C LEU A 285 -25.21 -45.45 51.53
N THR A 286 -24.46 -46.46 51.97
CA THR A 286 -24.99 -47.83 52.16
C THR A 286 -26.00 -47.87 53.31
N ALA A 287 -26.78 -48.95 53.39
CA ALA A 287 -27.68 -49.16 54.54
C ALA A 287 -26.90 -49.20 55.87
N ALA A 288 -25.72 -49.82 55.88
CA ALA A 288 -24.84 -49.88 57.05
C ALA A 288 -24.32 -48.49 57.45
N GLU A 289 -23.88 -47.68 56.50
CA GLU A 289 -23.39 -46.30 56.74
C GLU A 289 -24.51 -45.38 57.27
N ARG A 290 -25.72 -45.50 56.72
CA ARG A 290 -26.89 -44.75 57.22
C ARG A 290 -27.29 -45.17 58.64
N SER A 291 -27.21 -46.46 58.94
CA SER A 291 -27.45 -46.97 60.30
C SER A 291 -26.38 -46.48 61.27
N TRP A 292 -25.12 -46.46 60.83
CA TRP A 292 -23.98 -46.01 61.62
C TRP A 292 -24.13 -44.53 62.01
N LEU A 293 -24.51 -43.65 61.08
CA LEU A 293 -24.76 -42.24 61.39
C LEU A 293 -25.91 -42.06 62.39
N LYS A 294 -26.96 -42.87 62.31
CA LYS A 294 -28.07 -42.84 63.27
C LYS A 294 -27.66 -43.32 64.66
N SER A 295 -26.76 -44.30 64.76
CA SER A 295 -26.28 -44.82 66.04
C SER A 295 -25.16 -43.97 66.67
N HIS A 296 -24.59 -43.02 65.93
CA HIS A 296 -23.53 -42.12 66.40
C HIS A 296 -23.95 -40.65 66.21
N PRO A 297 -24.94 -40.17 67.00
CA PRO A 297 -25.47 -38.81 66.87
C PRO A 297 -24.48 -37.72 67.28
N VAL A 298 -23.42 -38.09 68.01
CA VAL A 298 -22.38 -37.18 68.49
C VAL A 298 -21.05 -37.65 67.93
N ILE A 299 -20.41 -36.80 67.13
CA ILE A 299 -19.06 -37.02 66.60
C ILE A 299 -18.20 -35.83 67.03
N ARG A 300 -17.19 -36.08 67.87
CA ARG A 300 -16.38 -35.01 68.47
C ARG A 300 -15.20 -34.64 67.56
N LEU A 301 -15.14 -33.39 67.16
CA LEU A 301 -14.13 -32.82 66.27
C LEU A 301 -13.03 -32.11 67.07
N ALA A 302 -11.80 -32.62 66.95
CA ALA A 302 -10.59 -31.94 67.36
C ALA A 302 -10.28 -30.80 66.40
N SER A 303 -10.34 -29.56 66.91
CA SER A 303 -10.00 -28.33 66.19
C SER A 303 -8.67 -27.77 66.67
N LYS A 304 -7.74 -27.52 65.74
CA LYS A 304 -6.50 -26.78 65.97
C LYS A 304 -6.80 -25.28 65.89
N SER A 305 -7.51 -24.76 66.88
CA SER A 305 -8.12 -23.41 66.89
C SER A 305 -7.15 -22.20 66.84
N ALA A 306 -5.88 -22.38 66.47
CA ALA A 306 -4.85 -21.35 66.34
C ALA A 306 -3.97 -21.55 65.09
N SER A 307 -4.55 -21.92 63.94
CA SER A 307 -3.82 -22.18 62.67
C SER A 307 -4.46 -21.50 61.45
N PRO A 308 -4.53 -20.15 61.39
CA PRO A 308 -5.02 -19.45 60.21
C PRO A 308 -4.10 -19.67 58.98
N PRO A 309 -4.65 -19.73 57.76
CA PRO A 309 -6.07 -19.66 57.40
C PRO A 309 -6.80 -21.00 57.44
N PHE A 310 -6.16 -22.09 57.91
CA PHE A 310 -6.75 -23.43 57.86
C PHE A 310 -7.87 -23.60 58.88
N GLU A 311 -7.62 -23.24 60.13
CA GLU A 311 -8.59 -23.42 61.21
C GLU A 311 -8.24 -22.51 62.39
N TYR A 312 -9.18 -21.67 62.84
CA TYR A 312 -9.02 -20.84 64.02
C TYR A 312 -10.38 -20.37 64.57
N THR A 313 -10.42 -20.00 65.85
CA THR A 313 -11.59 -19.37 66.45
C THR A 313 -11.41 -17.85 66.40
N ALA A 314 -12.34 -17.15 65.75
CA ALA A 314 -12.34 -15.69 65.70
C ALA A 314 -12.74 -15.09 67.07
N ALA A 315 -12.44 -13.79 67.28
CA ALA A 315 -12.70 -13.11 68.55
C ALA A 315 -14.18 -13.11 68.99
N ASN A 316 -15.10 -13.30 68.04
CA ASN A 316 -16.54 -13.43 68.29
C ASN A 316 -16.99 -14.87 68.59
N GLY A 317 -16.07 -15.83 68.69
CA GLY A 317 -16.34 -17.24 68.94
C GLY A 317 -16.58 -18.08 67.68
N ASP A 318 -16.58 -17.48 66.48
CA ASP A 318 -16.84 -18.21 65.24
C ASP A 318 -15.68 -19.14 64.86
N TYR A 319 -16.03 -20.37 64.50
CA TYR A 319 -15.11 -21.35 63.93
C TYR A 319 -14.85 -21.05 62.45
N ARG A 320 -13.64 -20.60 62.10
CA ARG A 320 -13.28 -20.06 60.77
C ARG A 320 -12.04 -20.73 60.18
N GLY A 321 -11.89 -20.61 58.86
CA GLY A 321 -10.78 -21.14 58.09
C GLY A 321 -11.19 -22.15 57.02
N ILE A 322 -10.22 -22.54 56.19
CA ILE A 322 -10.40 -23.47 55.06
C ILE A 322 -10.96 -24.81 55.54
N ALA A 323 -10.33 -25.44 56.54
CA ALA A 323 -10.82 -26.70 57.11
C ALA A 323 -12.22 -26.53 57.70
N ALA A 324 -12.49 -25.40 58.37
CA ALA A 324 -13.82 -25.11 58.92
C ALA A 324 -14.92 -25.03 57.85
N ASP A 325 -14.62 -24.47 56.67
CA ASP A 325 -15.55 -24.45 55.53
C ASP A 325 -15.80 -25.85 54.95
N TYR A 326 -14.77 -26.69 54.85
CA TYR A 326 -14.96 -28.09 54.47
C TYR A 326 -15.81 -28.85 55.49
N ILE A 327 -15.60 -28.63 56.79
CA ILE A 327 -16.42 -29.23 57.84
C ILE A 327 -17.89 -28.78 57.72
N ARG A 328 -18.17 -27.49 57.52
CA ARG A 328 -19.53 -26.98 57.28
C ARG A 328 -20.20 -27.62 56.07
N LEU A 329 -19.46 -27.79 54.97
CA LEU A 329 -19.96 -28.49 53.79
C LEU A 329 -20.30 -29.94 54.11
N ILE A 330 -19.42 -30.65 54.82
CA ILE A 330 -19.65 -32.04 55.25
C ILE A 330 -20.90 -32.15 56.12
N GLU A 331 -21.07 -31.26 57.09
CA GLU A 331 -22.24 -31.22 57.98
C GLU A 331 -23.54 -30.99 57.21
N THR A 332 -23.53 -30.04 56.27
CA THR A 332 -24.68 -29.73 55.42
C THR A 332 -25.05 -30.91 54.54
N ARG A 333 -24.04 -31.57 53.95
CA ARG A 333 -24.19 -32.65 52.98
C ARG A 333 -24.64 -33.95 53.65
N LEU A 334 -24.15 -34.24 54.85
CA LEU A 334 -24.54 -35.43 55.64
C LEU A 334 -25.72 -35.19 56.57
N ASN A 335 -26.15 -33.93 56.74
CA ASN A 335 -27.15 -33.51 57.72
C ASN A 335 -26.79 -33.97 59.14
N ILE A 336 -25.53 -33.73 59.54
CA ILE A 336 -24.99 -34.01 60.87
C ILE A 336 -24.42 -32.72 61.48
N GLN A 337 -24.10 -32.75 62.77
CA GLN A 337 -23.37 -31.69 63.45
C GLN A 337 -22.22 -32.31 64.25
N PHE A 338 -21.00 -31.81 64.04
CA PHE A 338 -19.86 -32.19 64.86
C PHE A 338 -19.90 -31.46 66.21
N GLU A 339 -19.53 -32.13 67.30
CA GLU A 339 -19.29 -31.47 68.57
C GLU A 339 -17.84 -30.98 68.60
N ARG A 340 -17.62 -29.66 68.63
CA ARG A 340 -16.25 -29.12 68.59
C ARG A 340 -15.60 -29.23 69.96
N SER A 341 -14.33 -29.63 69.99
CA SER A 341 -13.54 -29.58 71.22
C SER A 341 -13.35 -28.14 71.70
N PRO A 342 -13.23 -27.91 73.03
CA PRO A 342 -12.68 -26.66 73.55
C PRO A 342 -11.31 -26.36 72.95
N VAL A 343 -10.92 -25.08 72.94
CA VAL A 343 -9.57 -24.68 72.53
C VAL A 343 -8.57 -25.25 73.53
N ALA A 344 -7.69 -26.14 73.08
CA ALA A 344 -6.65 -26.76 73.88
C ALA A 344 -5.32 -26.81 73.11
N PRO A 345 -4.16 -26.88 73.79
CA PRO A 345 -2.86 -27.10 73.17
C PRO A 345 -2.84 -28.40 72.34
N TRP A 346 -1.97 -28.44 71.32
CA TRP A 346 -1.88 -29.59 70.41
C TRP A 346 -1.57 -30.90 71.14
N GLU A 347 -0.71 -30.85 72.16
CA GLU A 347 -0.32 -32.01 72.97
C GLU A 347 -1.52 -32.61 73.72
N GLU A 348 -2.41 -31.76 74.21
CA GLU A 348 -3.63 -32.17 74.90
C GLU A 348 -4.65 -32.75 73.91
N LEU A 349 -4.88 -32.10 72.77
CA LEU A 349 -5.76 -32.62 71.71
C LEU A 349 -5.27 -33.97 71.18
N GLN A 350 -3.95 -34.14 71.06
CA GLN A 350 -3.33 -35.38 70.64
C GLN A 350 -3.58 -36.50 71.65
N LEU A 351 -3.43 -36.23 72.96
CA LEU A 351 -3.76 -37.19 74.01
C LEU A 351 -5.25 -37.54 74.02
N GLN A 352 -6.13 -36.56 73.82
CA GLN A 352 -7.58 -36.78 73.73
C GLN A 352 -7.96 -37.63 72.51
N LEU A 353 -7.30 -37.46 71.36
CA LEU A 353 -7.48 -38.31 70.17
C LEU A 353 -6.98 -39.75 70.41
N GLN A 354 -5.82 -39.91 71.06
CA GLN A 354 -5.26 -41.23 71.42
C GLN A 354 -6.15 -41.98 72.41
N ASN A 355 -6.68 -41.27 73.41
CA ASN A 355 -7.58 -41.79 74.43
C ASN A 355 -9.04 -41.87 73.96
N ARG A 356 -9.33 -41.58 72.68
CA ARG A 356 -10.68 -41.66 72.07
C ARG A 356 -11.72 -40.74 72.73
N GLN A 357 -11.26 -39.66 73.33
CA GLN A 357 -12.09 -38.55 73.84
C GLN A 357 -12.48 -37.59 72.72
N LEU A 358 -11.75 -37.60 71.61
CA LEU A 358 -12.09 -36.95 70.34
C LEU A 358 -12.12 -37.99 69.22
N ASP A 359 -12.96 -37.78 68.22
CA ASP A 359 -13.27 -38.80 67.21
C ASP A 359 -12.70 -38.47 65.83
N VAL A 360 -12.65 -37.17 65.47
CA VAL A 360 -12.18 -36.68 64.17
C VAL A 360 -11.23 -35.50 64.37
N LEU A 361 -10.09 -35.52 63.68
CA LEU A 361 -9.19 -34.40 63.49
C LEU A 361 -9.51 -33.72 62.16
N SER A 362 -9.84 -32.43 62.22
CA SER A 362 -10.30 -31.61 61.10
C SER A 362 -9.33 -31.60 59.91
N PHE A 363 -8.03 -31.40 60.18
CA PHE A 363 -6.99 -31.46 59.16
C PHE A 363 -5.62 -31.88 59.72
N ALA A 364 -4.95 -32.78 59.01
CA ALA A 364 -3.54 -33.06 59.20
C ALA A 364 -2.91 -33.68 57.94
N THR A 365 -1.58 -33.60 57.86
CA THR A 365 -0.81 -34.44 56.95
C THR A 365 -0.62 -35.81 57.61
N LYS A 366 -0.75 -36.87 56.80
CA LYS A 366 -0.52 -38.25 57.24
C LYS A 366 0.95 -38.48 57.60
N THR A 367 1.23 -38.91 58.82
CA THR A 367 2.59 -39.24 59.30
C THR A 367 2.61 -40.62 59.97
N ARG A 368 3.79 -41.26 60.07
CA ARG A 368 3.89 -42.57 60.76
C ARG A 368 3.37 -42.51 62.21
N GLN A 369 3.55 -41.37 62.88
CA GLN A 369 3.16 -41.18 64.27
C GLN A 369 1.64 -41.07 64.43
N ASN A 370 0.93 -40.31 63.59
CA ASN A 370 -0.51 -40.15 63.73
C ASN A 370 -1.31 -41.32 63.14
N GLN A 371 -0.72 -42.09 62.21
CA GLN A 371 -1.31 -43.31 61.68
C GLN A 371 -1.41 -44.47 62.69
N SER A 372 -0.69 -44.40 63.82
CA SER A 372 -0.79 -45.46 64.85
C SER A 372 -2.11 -45.40 65.63
N TYR A 373 -2.82 -44.27 65.60
CA TYR A 373 -4.10 -44.07 66.31
C TYR A 373 -5.21 -43.44 65.45
N LEU A 374 -4.91 -42.92 64.25
CA LEU A 374 -5.89 -42.38 63.29
C LEU A 374 -5.81 -43.07 61.91
N THR A 375 -6.97 -43.22 61.28
CA THR A 375 -7.17 -43.57 59.87
C THR A 375 -7.59 -42.32 59.10
N PHE A 376 -6.97 -42.07 57.95
CA PHE A 376 -7.17 -40.85 57.18
C PHE A 376 -8.12 -41.04 56.00
N THR A 377 -8.87 -39.98 55.69
CA THR A 377 -9.56 -39.81 54.41
C THR A 377 -8.57 -39.61 53.26
N GLN A 378 -9.08 -39.62 52.02
CA GLN A 378 -8.35 -39.05 50.89
C GLN A 378 -8.11 -37.56 51.13
N PRO A 379 -6.96 -37.01 50.73
CA PRO A 379 -6.68 -35.59 50.89
C PRO A 379 -7.77 -34.74 50.23
N TYR A 380 -8.34 -33.80 50.98
CA TYR A 380 -9.36 -32.89 50.46
C TYR A 380 -8.78 -31.53 50.08
N LEU A 381 -7.57 -31.22 50.55
CA LEU A 381 -6.88 -29.98 50.28
C LEU A 381 -5.39 -30.23 50.03
N SER A 382 -4.88 -29.71 48.91
CA SER A 382 -3.47 -29.72 48.58
C SER A 382 -2.91 -28.30 48.47
N ALA A 383 -1.86 -28.00 49.24
CA ALA A 383 -1.21 -26.69 49.21
C ALA A 383 0.26 -26.83 48.83
N GLY A 384 0.77 -25.91 48.01
CA GLY A 384 2.18 -25.88 47.62
C GLY A 384 3.09 -25.32 48.71
N MET A 385 4.33 -25.82 48.76
CA MET A 385 5.40 -25.18 49.53
C MET A 385 6.09 -24.13 48.66
N ILE A 386 6.30 -22.93 49.20
CA ILE A 386 6.82 -21.78 48.45
C ILE A 386 8.02 -21.14 49.14
N ILE A 387 8.76 -20.35 48.38
CA ILE A 387 9.81 -19.45 48.84
C ILE A 387 9.27 -18.03 48.78
N VAL A 388 9.35 -17.30 49.89
CA VAL A 388 8.99 -15.88 49.98
C VAL A 388 10.25 -15.06 50.26
N THR A 389 10.48 -13.99 49.49
CA THR A 389 11.60 -13.05 49.68
C THR A 389 11.08 -11.62 49.72
N ARG A 390 11.97 -10.66 49.98
CA ARG A 390 11.65 -9.25 49.73
C ARG A 390 11.52 -8.96 48.23
N ASP A 391 10.70 -7.98 47.88
CA ASP A 391 10.40 -7.53 46.50
C ASP A 391 11.60 -6.94 45.74
N ASN A 392 12.61 -6.49 46.46
CA ASN A 392 13.83 -5.90 45.93
C ASN A 392 14.97 -6.91 45.68
N VAL A 393 14.71 -8.20 45.85
CA VAL A 393 15.68 -9.29 45.62
C VAL A 393 15.39 -9.97 44.28
N ARG A 394 16.44 -10.42 43.58
CA ARG A 394 16.28 -11.20 42.35
C ARG A 394 15.44 -12.46 42.60
N TYR A 395 14.55 -12.76 41.67
CA TYR A 395 13.69 -13.95 41.69
C TYR A 395 14.49 -15.24 41.96
N VAL A 396 13.96 -16.08 42.86
CA VAL A 396 14.64 -17.29 43.37
C VAL A 396 13.96 -18.53 42.81
N ALA A 397 14.37 -18.96 41.61
CA ALA A 397 13.68 -20.00 40.86
C ALA A 397 13.70 -21.40 41.52
N ASN A 398 14.65 -21.70 42.40
CA ASN A 398 14.77 -23.02 43.05
C ASN A 398 15.59 -22.97 44.35
N LEU A 399 15.57 -24.08 45.12
CA LEU A 399 16.27 -24.21 46.40
C LEU A 399 17.81 -24.04 46.31
N ASN A 400 18.45 -24.30 45.16
CA ASN A 400 19.91 -24.18 45.05
C ASN A 400 20.37 -22.72 45.17
N SER A 401 19.52 -21.77 44.79
CA SER A 401 19.78 -20.34 44.89
C SER A 401 19.78 -19.82 46.33
N LEU A 402 19.35 -20.65 47.31
CA LEU A 402 19.30 -20.31 48.73
C LEU A 402 20.49 -20.84 49.54
N LYS A 403 21.50 -21.45 48.89
CA LYS A 403 22.71 -21.92 49.56
C LYS A 403 23.40 -20.78 50.29
N ASN A 404 23.83 -21.03 51.53
CA ASN A 404 24.48 -20.08 52.42
C ASN A 404 23.62 -18.88 52.87
N GLN A 405 22.32 -18.85 52.55
CA GLN A 405 21.40 -17.82 53.00
C GLN A 405 20.67 -18.26 54.28
N LEU A 406 20.27 -17.30 55.12
CA LEU A 406 19.44 -17.57 56.30
C LEU A 406 17.98 -17.70 55.88
N ILE A 407 17.35 -18.83 56.22
CA ILE A 407 16.00 -19.18 55.77
C ILE A 407 15.08 -19.31 56.99
N ALA A 408 14.04 -18.49 57.05
CA ALA A 408 13.01 -18.59 58.08
C ALA A 408 12.03 -19.74 57.79
N THR A 409 11.67 -20.50 58.81
CA THR A 409 10.59 -21.52 58.79
C THR A 409 9.96 -21.60 60.17
N GLU A 410 8.80 -22.24 60.32
CA GLU A 410 8.20 -22.43 61.65
C GLU A 410 8.89 -23.54 62.45
N THR A 411 8.87 -23.46 63.77
CA THR A 411 9.43 -24.48 64.68
C THR A 411 8.74 -25.84 64.47
N HIS A 412 9.52 -26.91 64.34
CA HIS A 412 9.05 -28.27 64.09
C HIS A 412 8.20 -28.44 62.81
N SER A 413 8.40 -27.55 61.83
CA SER A 413 7.61 -27.54 60.60
C SER A 413 8.07 -28.57 59.57
N ILE A 414 7.17 -28.91 58.66
CA ILE A 414 7.42 -29.83 57.54
C ILE A 414 8.60 -29.36 56.64
N PRO A 415 8.77 -28.07 56.30
CA PRO A 415 9.95 -27.61 55.56
C PRO A 415 11.27 -28.00 56.26
N TYR A 416 11.38 -27.83 57.58
CA TYR A 416 12.58 -28.24 58.32
C TYR A 416 12.76 -29.77 58.26
N GLN A 417 11.71 -30.54 58.56
CA GLN A 417 11.79 -32.01 58.60
C GLN A 417 12.05 -32.66 57.23
N GLU A 418 11.51 -32.11 56.15
CA GLU A 418 11.61 -32.69 54.79
C GLU A 418 12.80 -32.16 53.99
N LEU A 419 13.18 -30.88 54.16
CA LEU A 419 14.23 -30.26 53.37
C LEU A 419 15.60 -30.33 54.05
N HIS A 420 15.69 -30.22 55.38
CA HIS A 420 16.98 -30.26 56.08
C HIS A 420 17.76 -31.56 55.83
N PRO A 421 17.14 -32.77 55.84
CA PRO A 421 17.87 -34.01 55.52
C PRO A 421 18.30 -34.12 54.06
N LYS A 422 17.52 -33.54 53.13
CA LYS A 422 17.78 -33.61 51.67
C LYS A 422 18.73 -32.51 51.18
N TYR A 423 18.78 -31.39 51.88
CA TYR A 423 19.55 -30.20 51.54
C TYR A 423 20.26 -29.62 52.79
N PRO A 424 21.27 -30.30 53.33
CA PRO A 424 21.96 -29.87 54.55
C PRO A 424 22.72 -28.54 54.42
N ALA A 425 22.93 -28.05 53.20
CA ALA A 425 23.57 -26.76 52.92
C ALA A 425 22.63 -25.54 53.08
N LEU A 426 21.37 -25.76 53.47
CA LEU A 426 20.40 -24.70 53.75
C LEU A 426 20.42 -24.34 55.24
N ASN A 427 20.57 -23.05 55.55
CA ASN A 427 20.67 -22.57 56.93
C ASN A 427 19.28 -22.13 57.42
N PHE A 428 18.55 -23.04 58.07
CA PHE A 428 17.24 -22.74 58.63
C PHE A 428 17.31 -22.04 59.99
N ILE A 429 16.44 -21.05 60.20
CA ILE A 429 16.14 -20.42 61.47
C ILE A 429 14.66 -20.68 61.77
N GLU A 430 14.38 -21.36 62.87
CA GLU A 430 13.02 -21.69 63.31
C GLU A 430 12.40 -20.54 64.11
N TYR A 431 11.13 -20.24 63.81
CA TYR A 431 10.32 -19.23 64.50
C TYR A 431 9.03 -19.85 65.03
N ASN A 432 8.51 -19.33 66.14
CA ASN A 432 7.32 -19.88 66.82
C ASN A 432 6.01 -19.75 66.01
N SER A 433 5.98 -18.96 64.92
CA SER A 433 4.81 -18.79 64.06
C SER A 433 5.18 -18.35 62.64
N THR A 434 4.30 -18.60 61.66
CA THR A 434 4.41 -18.08 60.28
C THR A 434 4.52 -16.56 60.25
N ALA A 435 3.77 -15.86 61.11
CA ALA A 435 3.84 -14.42 61.29
C ALA A 435 5.24 -13.91 61.67
N SER A 436 5.83 -14.48 62.72
CA SER A 436 7.20 -14.10 63.12
C SER A 436 8.24 -14.43 62.05
N ALA A 437 8.08 -15.56 61.34
CA ALA A 437 8.99 -15.98 60.29
C ALA A 437 8.97 -15.00 59.09
N LEU A 438 7.77 -14.62 58.62
CA LEU A 438 7.62 -13.65 57.54
C LEU A 438 8.04 -12.24 57.95
N ALA A 439 7.77 -11.83 59.20
CA ALA A 439 8.22 -10.54 59.72
C ALA A 439 9.76 -10.43 59.72
N ALA A 440 10.48 -11.51 60.03
CA ALA A 440 11.93 -11.55 59.95
C ALA A 440 12.45 -11.34 58.52
N VAL A 441 11.79 -11.94 57.52
CA VAL A 441 12.12 -11.72 56.10
C VAL A 441 11.83 -10.27 55.70
N ALA A 442 10.69 -9.72 56.12
CA ALA A 442 10.30 -8.35 55.81
C ALA A 442 11.29 -7.32 56.40
N LYS A 443 11.83 -7.59 57.60
CA LYS A 443 12.82 -6.75 58.29
C LYS A 443 14.26 -6.92 57.79
N GLY A 444 14.55 -7.94 56.98
CA GLY A 444 15.92 -8.20 56.53
C GLY A 444 16.73 -9.15 57.41
N GLU A 445 16.15 -9.68 58.49
CA GLU A 445 16.82 -10.56 59.45
C GLU A 445 17.12 -11.95 58.85
N THR A 446 16.25 -12.40 57.93
CA THR A 446 16.44 -13.60 57.10
C THR A 446 16.30 -13.25 55.62
N PHE A 447 16.89 -14.07 54.76
CA PHE A 447 16.88 -13.85 53.31
C PHE A 447 15.55 -14.29 52.67
N ALA A 448 15.02 -15.44 53.10
CA ALA A 448 13.80 -16.02 52.57
C ALA A 448 13.01 -16.74 53.66
N TYR A 449 11.71 -16.90 53.45
CA TYR A 449 10.86 -17.82 54.20
C TYR A 449 10.49 -19.00 53.30
N ILE A 450 10.53 -20.22 53.85
CA ILE A 450 10.00 -21.41 53.18
C ILE A 450 8.86 -21.97 53.99
N GLY A 451 7.70 -22.14 53.36
CA GLY A 451 6.56 -22.76 54.02
C GLY A 451 5.32 -22.82 53.14
N ASN A 452 4.16 -22.90 53.77
CA ASN A 452 2.90 -23.16 53.10
C ASN A 452 2.32 -21.91 52.43
N ILE A 453 2.00 -21.99 51.14
CA ILE A 453 1.44 -20.87 50.37
C ILE A 453 0.19 -20.24 51.00
N ALA A 454 -0.69 -21.05 51.58
CA ALA A 454 -1.94 -20.55 52.15
C ALA A 454 -1.69 -19.72 53.41
N SER A 455 -0.86 -20.21 54.33
CA SER A 455 -0.46 -19.48 55.55
C SER A 455 0.33 -18.23 55.20
N ALA A 456 1.27 -18.33 54.28
CA ALA A 456 2.10 -17.19 53.90
C ALA A 456 1.28 -16.06 53.28
N SER A 457 0.46 -16.37 52.28
CA SER A 457 -0.42 -15.41 51.60
C SER A 457 -1.42 -14.75 52.56
N TYR A 458 -2.05 -15.54 53.44
CA TYR A 458 -3.00 -15.01 54.42
C TYR A 458 -2.33 -14.03 55.39
N ILE A 459 -1.20 -14.42 55.98
CA ILE A 459 -0.47 -13.60 56.96
C ILE A 459 0.13 -12.35 56.31
N MET A 460 0.70 -12.47 55.10
CA MET A 460 1.21 -11.30 54.35
C MET A 460 0.12 -10.25 54.13
N ARG A 461 -1.10 -10.69 53.79
CA ARG A 461 -2.25 -9.81 53.61
C ARG A 461 -2.74 -9.23 54.94
N GLU A 462 -2.94 -10.07 55.96
CA GLU A 462 -3.47 -9.67 57.27
C GLU A 462 -2.55 -8.67 57.98
N GLN A 463 -1.23 -8.86 57.88
CA GLN A 463 -0.24 -7.98 58.51
C GLN A 463 0.26 -6.85 57.60
N GLY A 464 -0.24 -6.75 56.36
CA GLY A 464 0.15 -5.70 55.42
C GLY A 464 1.62 -5.75 54.98
N LEU A 465 2.22 -6.94 54.90
CA LEU A 465 3.62 -7.14 54.47
C LEU A 465 3.76 -7.01 52.95
N THR A 466 3.62 -5.77 52.47
CA THR A 466 3.61 -5.42 51.03
C THR A 466 4.99 -5.51 50.36
N ASN A 467 6.06 -5.51 51.14
CA ASN A 467 7.44 -5.61 50.65
C ASN A 467 7.91 -7.07 50.47
N LEU A 468 7.01 -8.05 50.57
CA LEU A 468 7.29 -9.47 50.39
C LEU A 468 6.63 -10.01 49.12
N VAL A 469 7.32 -10.89 48.42
CA VAL A 469 6.87 -11.54 47.18
C VAL A 469 7.14 -13.05 47.22
N ILE A 470 6.26 -13.81 46.57
CA ILE A 470 6.46 -15.25 46.34
C ILE A 470 7.45 -15.41 45.18
N SER A 471 8.65 -15.92 45.48
CA SER A 471 9.80 -15.92 44.58
C SER A 471 10.13 -17.28 43.98
N GLY A 472 9.50 -18.37 44.42
CA GLY A 472 9.72 -19.71 43.87
C GLY A 472 8.81 -20.76 44.49
N GLU A 473 8.64 -21.89 43.80
CA GLU A 473 7.93 -23.08 44.31
C GLU A 473 8.95 -24.16 44.70
N VAL A 474 8.67 -24.85 45.79
CA VAL A 474 9.39 -26.04 46.22
C VAL A 474 8.58 -27.26 45.76
N PRO A 475 9.20 -28.31 45.17
CA PRO A 475 8.49 -29.49 44.66
C PRO A 475 8.00 -30.41 45.79
N TYR A 476 7.23 -29.85 46.71
CA TYR A 476 6.55 -30.51 47.81
C TYR A 476 5.15 -29.92 47.95
N ARG A 477 4.15 -30.78 48.11
CA ARG A 477 2.77 -30.36 48.36
C ARG A 477 2.26 -31.00 49.64
N TYR A 478 1.72 -30.16 50.51
CA TYR A 478 0.96 -30.60 51.67
C TYR A 478 -0.29 -31.34 51.18
N GLN A 479 -0.60 -32.48 51.79
CA GLN A 479 -1.78 -33.30 51.50
C GLN A 479 -2.61 -33.38 52.78
N PHE A 480 -3.55 -32.45 52.94
CA PHE A 480 -4.37 -32.37 54.15
C PHE A 480 -5.60 -33.27 54.02
N ALA A 481 -5.79 -34.10 55.03
CA ALA A 481 -6.92 -35.02 55.16
C ALA A 481 -7.53 -34.94 56.56
N LEU A 482 -8.78 -35.41 56.71
CA LEU A 482 -9.36 -35.66 58.03
C LEU A 482 -8.76 -36.94 58.61
N GLY A 483 -8.40 -36.90 59.91
CA GLY A 483 -7.95 -38.07 60.65
C GLY A 483 -9.06 -38.57 61.57
N ILE A 484 -9.48 -39.82 61.41
CA ILE A 484 -10.58 -40.42 62.18
C ILE A 484 -9.98 -41.48 63.09
N ARG A 485 -10.48 -41.67 64.31
CA ARG A 485 -10.07 -42.80 65.17
C ARG A 485 -10.12 -44.14 64.41
N SER A 486 -9.07 -44.94 64.53
CA SER A 486 -8.86 -46.11 63.67
C SER A 486 -9.89 -47.23 63.80
N ASP A 487 -10.70 -47.25 64.86
CA ASP A 487 -11.78 -48.21 65.06
C ASP A 487 -13.12 -47.79 64.41
N TRP A 488 -13.17 -46.67 63.68
CA TRP A 488 -14.34 -46.20 62.93
C TRP A 488 -14.11 -46.15 61.40
N PRO A 489 -13.87 -47.30 60.74
CA PRO A 489 -13.68 -47.35 59.29
C PRO A 489 -14.93 -46.93 58.50
N GLU A 490 -16.13 -47.10 59.05
CA GLU A 490 -17.38 -46.66 58.42
C GLU A 490 -17.42 -45.14 58.24
N LEU A 491 -16.98 -44.38 59.24
CA LEU A 491 -16.94 -42.91 59.15
C LEU A 491 -15.93 -42.45 58.10
N VAL A 492 -14.80 -43.15 57.94
CA VAL A 492 -13.82 -42.87 56.88
C VAL A 492 -14.45 -43.06 55.50
N SER A 493 -15.21 -44.13 55.29
CA SER A 493 -15.95 -44.39 54.05
C SER A 493 -16.99 -43.29 53.77
N ILE A 494 -17.80 -42.93 54.79
CA ILE A 494 -18.82 -41.88 54.70
C ILE A 494 -18.21 -40.53 54.32
N LEU A 495 -17.13 -40.14 55.00
CA LEU A 495 -16.45 -38.86 54.74
C LEU A 495 -15.79 -38.85 53.36
N ASN A 496 -15.17 -39.93 52.91
CA ASN A 496 -14.61 -40.02 51.55
C ASN A 496 -15.70 -39.87 50.47
N LYS A 497 -16.86 -40.52 50.65
CA LYS A 497 -18.00 -40.36 49.73
C LYS A 497 -18.53 -38.94 49.73
N THR A 498 -18.58 -38.30 50.90
CA THR A 498 -19.02 -36.90 51.04
C THR A 498 -18.05 -35.95 50.36
N LEU A 499 -16.75 -36.08 50.62
CA LEU A 499 -15.70 -35.28 50.00
C LEU A 499 -15.68 -35.44 48.47
N ALA A 500 -16.00 -36.62 47.95
CA ALA A 500 -16.12 -36.86 46.51
C ALA A 500 -17.28 -36.09 45.86
N THR A 501 -18.29 -35.65 46.64
CA THR A 501 -19.39 -34.81 46.12
C THR A 501 -19.06 -33.31 46.10
N ILE A 502 -17.97 -32.90 46.75
CA ILE A 502 -17.53 -31.49 46.75
C ILE A 502 -16.84 -31.19 45.42
N THR A 503 -17.45 -30.30 44.65
CA THR A 503 -17.04 -29.91 43.30
C THR A 503 -15.76 -29.08 43.30
N GLU A 504 -15.02 -29.07 42.18
CA GLU A 504 -13.85 -28.20 42.01
C GLU A 504 -14.20 -26.71 42.17
N GLU A 505 -15.40 -26.28 41.78
CA GLU A 505 -15.87 -24.91 42.01
C GLU A 505 -16.02 -24.60 43.50
N GLU A 506 -16.62 -25.49 44.29
CA GLU A 506 -16.71 -25.33 45.75
C GLU A 506 -15.31 -25.34 46.40
N ARG A 507 -14.41 -26.22 45.94
CA ARG A 507 -13.01 -26.29 46.41
C ARG A 507 -12.25 -24.99 46.13
N ASN A 508 -12.35 -24.50 44.90
CA ASN A 508 -11.70 -23.26 44.46
C ASN A 508 -12.30 -22.03 45.15
N ARG A 509 -13.62 -22.00 45.36
CA ARG A 509 -14.29 -20.92 46.11
C ARG A 509 -13.78 -20.84 47.54
N ILE A 510 -13.73 -21.97 48.26
CA ILE A 510 -13.19 -22.02 49.62
C ILE A 510 -11.72 -21.60 49.61
N PHE A 511 -10.90 -22.15 48.72
CA PHE A 511 -9.47 -21.83 48.68
C PHE A 511 -9.20 -20.34 48.40
N ASN A 512 -9.87 -19.76 47.39
CA ASN A 512 -9.68 -18.36 46.98
C ASN A 512 -10.24 -17.34 47.98
N GLN A 513 -11.24 -17.73 48.78
CA GLN A 513 -11.74 -16.88 49.88
C GLN A 513 -10.64 -16.62 50.92
N TRP A 514 -9.82 -17.63 51.19
CA TRP A 514 -8.82 -17.57 52.25
C TRP A 514 -7.41 -17.20 51.75
N VAL A 515 -7.07 -17.53 50.50
CA VAL A 515 -5.73 -17.35 49.91
C VAL A 515 -5.79 -16.35 48.75
N ALA A 516 -5.13 -15.19 48.91
CA ALA A 516 -5.03 -14.18 47.84
C ALA A 516 -3.62 -14.23 47.22
N ILE A 517 -3.52 -14.80 46.03
CA ILE A 517 -2.24 -14.97 45.34
C ILE A 517 -1.97 -13.73 44.46
N SER A 518 -1.11 -12.84 44.92
CA SER A 518 -0.52 -11.76 44.09
C SER A 518 0.78 -12.26 43.44
N ILE A 519 0.68 -13.04 42.37
CA ILE A 519 1.86 -13.35 41.53
C ILE A 519 2.16 -12.11 40.68
N HIS A 520 3.27 -11.44 40.96
CA HIS A 520 3.88 -10.52 39.99
C HIS A 520 4.33 -11.36 38.79
N LYS A 521 3.46 -11.48 37.78
CA LYS A 521 3.85 -12.05 36.49
C LYS A 521 4.87 -11.09 35.89
N GLY A 522 6.11 -11.54 35.70
CA GLY A 522 7.08 -10.79 34.89
C GLY A 522 6.50 -10.44 33.52
N ILE A 523 7.14 -9.51 32.81
CA ILE A 523 6.70 -9.07 31.47
C ILE A 523 6.36 -10.32 30.64
N PRO A 524 5.10 -10.48 30.20
CA PRO A 524 4.70 -11.68 29.48
C PRO A 524 5.57 -11.83 28.25
N ALA A 525 6.04 -13.06 27.96
CA ALA A 525 6.83 -13.34 26.76
C ALA A 525 6.11 -12.84 25.49
N LEU A 526 4.77 -12.86 25.46
CA LEU A 526 3.91 -12.28 24.42
C LEU A 526 4.14 -10.79 24.17
N TRP A 527 4.50 -10.00 25.18
CA TRP A 527 4.84 -8.58 25.01
C TRP A 527 6.24 -8.41 24.43
N LEU A 528 7.21 -9.23 24.85
CA LEU A 528 8.54 -9.24 24.24
C LEU A 528 8.49 -9.68 22.78
N ILE A 529 7.68 -10.70 22.49
CA ILE A 529 7.35 -11.19 21.15
C ILE A 529 6.63 -10.08 20.36
N GLY A 530 5.62 -9.43 20.94
CA GLY A 530 4.91 -8.32 20.31
C GLY A 530 5.81 -7.15 19.96
N CYS A 531 6.72 -6.76 20.87
CA CYS A 531 7.71 -5.71 20.62
C CYS A 531 8.75 -6.11 19.57
N THR A 532 9.16 -7.38 19.53
CA THR A 532 10.06 -7.87 18.49
C THR A 532 9.37 -7.96 17.13
N PHE A 533 8.11 -8.42 17.06
CA PHE A 533 7.31 -8.37 15.84
C PHE A 533 7.08 -6.94 15.36
N LEU A 534 6.81 -5.99 16.26
CA LEU A 534 6.66 -4.58 15.93
C LEU A 534 7.98 -4.01 15.38
N ALA A 535 9.11 -4.31 16.01
CA ALA A 535 10.43 -3.88 15.54
C ALA A 535 10.77 -4.49 14.17
N LEU A 536 10.50 -5.79 13.99
CA LEU A 536 10.67 -6.48 12.71
C LEU A 536 9.74 -5.93 11.63
N ALA A 537 8.49 -5.59 11.98
CA ALA A 537 7.54 -4.96 11.06
C ALA A 537 8.01 -3.57 10.65
N VAL A 538 8.53 -2.76 11.57
CA VAL A 538 9.13 -1.45 11.26
C VAL A 538 10.35 -1.61 10.35
N VAL A 539 11.24 -2.56 10.66
CA VAL A 539 12.41 -2.85 9.80
C VAL A 539 11.95 -3.35 8.42
N ALA A 540 10.96 -4.23 8.35
CA ALA A 540 10.41 -4.72 7.09
C ALA A 540 9.75 -3.60 6.28
N VAL A 541 9.02 -2.68 6.93
CA VAL A 541 8.45 -1.49 6.27
C VAL A 541 9.55 -0.58 5.77
N VAL A 542 10.62 -0.34 6.54
CA VAL A 542 11.75 0.48 6.12
C VAL A 542 12.54 -0.18 4.98
N LEU A 543 12.77 -1.49 5.03
CA LEU A 543 13.42 -2.26 3.97
C LEU A 543 12.55 -2.30 2.71
N TYR A 544 11.24 -2.48 2.84
CA TYR A 544 10.29 -2.46 1.75
C TYR A 544 10.15 -1.06 1.14
N TRP A 545 10.14 0.00 1.97
CA TRP A 545 10.21 1.38 1.49
C TRP A 545 11.53 1.67 0.80
N ASN A 546 12.67 1.21 1.33
CA ASN A 546 13.95 1.36 0.66
C ASN A 546 14.01 0.57 -0.66
N TYR A 547 13.44 -0.62 -0.72
CA TYR A 547 13.33 -1.39 -1.96
C TYR A 547 12.42 -0.68 -2.97
N LEU A 548 11.25 -0.21 -2.56
CA LEU A 548 10.34 0.56 -3.42
C LEU A 548 10.93 1.90 -3.82
N LEU A 549 11.67 2.59 -2.94
CA LEU A 549 12.37 3.83 -3.24
C LEU A 549 13.52 3.57 -4.19
N ASN A 550 14.34 2.54 -3.99
CA ASN A 550 15.43 2.19 -4.90
C ASN A 550 14.91 1.72 -6.25
N LYS A 551 13.80 0.96 -6.28
CA LYS A 551 13.13 0.60 -7.54
C LYS A 551 12.54 1.82 -8.22
N LYS A 552 11.84 2.70 -7.49
CA LYS A 552 11.32 3.97 -8.02
C LYS A 552 12.43 4.93 -8.43
N VAL A 553 13.58 4.93 -7.76
CA VAL A 553 14.74 5.74 -8.09
C VAL A 553 15.42 5.16 -9.31
N ALA A 554 15.61 3.84 -9.42
CA ALA A 554 16.14 3.22 -10.64
C ALA A 554 15.22 3.44 -11.85
N ASP A 555 13.91 3.18 -11.69
CA ASP A 555 12.90 3.46 -12.71
C ASP A 555 12.85 4.95 -13.04
N ARG A 556 12.95 5.84 -12.04
CA ARG A 556 13.03 7.29 -12.27
C ARG A 556 14.35 7.71 -12.87
N THR A 557 15.49 7.11 -12.56
CA THR A 557 16.80 7.49 -13.09
C THR A 557 16.87 7.07 -14.55
N GLN A 558 16.41 5.87 -14.90
CA GLN A 558 16.29 5.45 -16.30
C GLN A 558 15.26 6.32 -17.06
N GLN A 559 14.13 6.66 -16.44
CA GLN A 559 13.19 7.63 -17.02
C GLN A 559 13.76 9.06 -17.07
N LEU A 560 14.60 9.47 -16.13
CA LEU A 560 15.22 10.80 -16.07
C LEU A 560 16.35 10.90 -17.09
N GLU A 561 17.15 9.86 -17.29
CA GLU A 561 18.17 9.79 -18.33
C GLU A 561 17.52 9.75 -19.72
N TYR A 562 16.49 8.92 -19.89
CA TYR A 562 15.71 8.89 -21.13
C TYR A 562 15.03 10.24 -21.40
N ARG A 563 14.36 10.86 -20.40
CA ARG A 563 13.75 12.21 -20.52
C ARG A 563 14.77 13.35 -20.61
N ALA A 564 15.99 13.16 -20.09
CA ALA A 564 17.05 14.15 -20.20
C ALA A 564 17.59 14.24 -21.62
N GLN A 565 17.44 13.17 -22.41
CA GLN A 565 17.92 13.08 -23.79
C GLN A 565 16.82 13.00 -24.85
N HIS A 566 15.56 12.70 -24.50
CA HIS A 566 14.44 12.60 -25.44
C HIS A 566 13.30 13.55 -25.09
N ASP A 567 12.63 14.05 -26.11
CA ASP A 567 11.44 14.88 -26.01
C ASP A 567 10.24 14.03 -25.61
N THR A 568 9.51 14.47 -24.58
CA THR A 568 8.43 13.66 -23.99
C THR A 568 7.22 13.50 -24.89
N LEU A 569 7.03 14.42 -25.84
CA LEU A 569 5.90 14.40 -26.76
C LEU A 569 6.17 13.50 -27.97
N THR A 570 7.29 13.73 -28.66
CA THR A 570 7.63 13.08 -29.93
C THR A 570 8.52 11.85 -29.80
N GLN A 571 9.12 11.63 -28.63
CA GLN A 571 10.11 10.57 -28.36
C GLN A 571 11.41 10.69 -29.18
N LEU A 572 11.59 11.77 -29.93
CA LEU A 572 12.86 12.07 -30.61
C LEU A 572 13.90 12.61 -29.61
N PRO A 573 15.21 12.49 -29.92
CA PRO A 573 16.27 13.24 -29.24
C PRO A 573 15.89 14.71 -29.00
N ASN A 574 16.04 15.19 -27.77
CA ASN A 574 15.72 16.57 -27.40
C ASN A 574 16.89 17.52 -27.65
N ARG A 575 16.71 18.81 -27.35
CA ARG A 575 17.75 19.85 -27.46
C ARG A 575 19.12 19.46 -26.88
N ASN A 576 19.18 18.80 -25.73
CA ASN A 576 20.46 18.40 -25.13
C ASN A 576 21.12 17.29 -25.94
N ALA A 577 20.36 16.31 -26.41
CA ALA A 577 20.88 15.25 -27.27
C ALA A 577 21.32 15.79 -28.64
N ILE A 578 20.60 16.76 -29.20
CA ILE A 578 20.98 17.49 -30.42
C ILE A 578 22.36 18.15 -30.23
N LEU A 579 22.53 18.95 -29.17
CA LEU A 579 23.81 19.63 -28.91
C LEU A 579 24.96 18.63 -28.74
N ASN A 580 24.76 17.59 -27.93
CA ASN A 580 25.77 16.55 -27.74
C ASN A 580 26.12 15.81 -29.04
N HIS A 581 25.14 15.61 -29.94
CA HIS A 581 25.37 14.93 -31.20
C HIS A 581 26.14 15.80 -32.21
N VAL A 582 25.87 17.11 -32.28
CA VAL A 582 26.67 18.01 -33.13
C VAL A 582 28.12 18.05 -32.64
N GLU A 583 28.34 18.16 -31.33
CA GLU A 583 29.70 18.14 -30.77
C GLU A 583 30.42 16.82 -31.07
N TYR A 584 29.72 15.68 -30.96
CA TYR A 584 30.25 14.38 -31.39
C TYR A 584 30.64 14.35 -32.88
N LEU A 585 29.81 14.91 -33.78
CA LEU A 585 30.12 15.02 -35.20
C LEU A 585 31.30 15.96 -35.48
N LEU A 586 31.49 17.01 -34.69
CA LEU A 586 32.65 17.90 -34.80
C LEU A 586 33.94 17.21 -34.34
N GLU A 587 33.93 16.57 -33.17
CA GLU A 587 35.10 15.85 -32.63
C GLU A 587 35.56 14.73 -33.58
N SER A 588 34.59 13.99 -34.15
CA SER A 588 34.87 12.94 -35.13
C SER A 588 35.35 13.47 -36.48
N ALA A 589 34.86 14.63 -36.93
CA ALA A 589 35.33 15.28 -38.15
C ALA A 589 36.75 15.86 -38.01
N GLU A 590 37.13 16.36 -36.81
CA GLU A 590 38.48 16.86 -36.52
C GLU A 590 39.54 15.75 -36.50
N GLN A 591 39.18 14.54 -36.07
CA GLN A 591 40.09 13.40 -35.98
C GLN A 591 40.43 12.78 -37.35
N ILE A 592 39.64 13.04 -38.38
CA ILE A 592 39.77 12.43 -39.71
C ILE A 592 40.06 13.54 -40.76
N SER A 593 41.33 13.79 -41.06
CA SER A 593 41.75 14.70 -42.14
C SER A 593 41.22 14.26 -43.52
N SER A 594 40.98 15.09 -44.54
CA SER A 594 40.60 16.49 -44.68
C SER A 594 39.63 16.50 -45.88
N ASN A 595 38.38 16.08 -45.65
CA ASN A 595 37.26 16.15 -46.62
C ASN A 595 35.90 15.73 -46.02
N HIS A 596 35.74 15.70 -44.68
CA HIS A 596 34.49 15.30 -44.04
C HIS A 596 33.61 16.54 -43.85
N CYS A 597 32.51 16.60 -44.59
CA CYS A 597 31.43 17.56 -44.38
C CYS A 597 30.20 16.84 -43.81
N PHE A 598 29.43 17.58 -43.04
CA PHE A 598 28.08 17.20 -42.62
C PHE A 598 27.19 18.45 -42.65
N ALA A 599 25.89 18.25 -42.79
CA ALA A 599 24.90 19.31 -42.78
C ALA A 599 24.05 19.24 -41.51
N VAL A 600 23.71 20.42 -40.99
CA VAL A 600 22.68 20.64 -39.99
C VAL A 600 21.51 21.27 -40.72
N MET A 601 20.36 20.60 -40.70
CA MET A 601 19.10 21.14 -41.20
C MET A 601 18.22 21.51 -40.02
N PHE A 602 17.76 22.75 -39.99
CA PHE A 602 16.82 23.27 -39.00
C PHE A 602 15.46 23.43 -39.66
N LEU A 603 14.42 22.85 -39.09
CA LEU A 603 13.09 22.77 -39.66
C LEU A 603 12.11 23.42 -38.71
N ASP A 604 11.15 24.15 -39.27
CA ASP A 604 10.04 24.71 -38.54
C ASP A 604 8.74 24.48 -39.33
N LEU A 605 7.68 24.09 -38.63
CA LEU A 605 6.38 23.82 -39.25
C LEU A 605 5.60 25.12 -39.47
N ASP A 606 5.34 25.43 -40.74
CA ASP A 606 4.68 26.68 -41.09
C ASP A 606 3.26 26.74 -40.53
N ASP A 607 2.87 27.90 -39.98
CA ASP A 607 1.55 28.16 -39.40
C ASP A 607 1.10 27.18 -38.29
N PHE A 608 2.00 26.44 -37.64
CA PHE A 608 1.66 25.50 -36.58
C PHE A 608 0.85 26.14 -35.43
N LYS A 609 1.16 27.40 -35.09
CA LYS A 609 0.40 28.17 -34.10
C LYS A 609 -1.09 28.29 -34.46
N LYS A 610 -1.43 28.47 -35.75
CA LYS A 610 -2.82 28.54 -36.22
C LYS A 610 -3.54 27.22 -35.98
N ILE A 611 -2.85 26.10 -36.10
CA ILE A 611 -3.41 24.77 -35.78
C ILE A 611 -3.71 24.65 -34.30
N ASN A 612 -2.77 25.05 -33.43
CA ASN A 612 -3.00 25.09 -31.98
C ASN A 612 -4.17 26.01 -31.59
N ASP A 613 -4.24 27.19 -32.19
CA ASP A 613 -5.30 28.17 -31.90
C ASP A 613 -6.68 27.69 -32.40
N THR A 614 -6.73 26.95 -33.51
CA THR A 614 -7.98 26.52 -34.15
C THR A 614 -8.49 25.17 -33.62
N LEU A 615 -7.60 24.20 -33.42
CA LEU A 615 -7.95 22.82 -33.08
C LEU A 615 -7.54 22.45 -31.64
N GLY A 616 -6.93 23.38 -30.92
CA GLY A 616 -6.42 23.20 -29.57
C GLY A 616 -5.04 22.54 -29.56
N HIS A 617 -4.31 22.74 -28.47
CA HIS A 617 -2.97 22.19 -28.26
C HIS A 617 -2.91 20.66 -28.40
N ALA A 618 -3.98 19.94 -28.05
CA ALA A 618 -4.03 18.49 -28.19
C ALA A 618 -3.91 18.02 -29.66
N ALA A 619 -4.50 18.75 -30.61
CA ALA A 619 -4.39 18.43 -32.03
C ALA A 619 -3.00 18.79 -32.58
N GLY A 620 -2.41 19.90 -32.12
CA GLY A 620 -1.03 20.25 -32.45
C GLY A 620 -0.02 19.23 -31.91
N ASP A 621 -0.23 18.74 -30.69
CA ASP A 621 0.60 17.69 -30.09
C ASP A 621 0.56 16.39 -30.91
N GLN A 622 -0.62 15.98 -31.36
CA GLN A 622 -0.79 14.81 -32.23
C GLN A 622 -0.13 15.03 -33.61
N LEU A 623 -0.19 16.25 -34.14
CA LEU A 623 0.48 16.61 -35.37
C LEU A 623 2.01 16.52 -35.23
N LEU A 624 2.59 17.05 -34.15
CA LEU A 624 4.02 16.96 -33.88
C LEU A 624 4.50 15.50 -33.76
N GLN A 625 3.71 14.64 -33.13
CA GLN A 625 3.98 13.20 -33.07
C GLN A 625 3.95 12.55 -34.46
N ALA A 626 2.95 12.89 -35.27
CA ALA A 626 2.82 12.33 -36.61
C ALA A 626 3.94 12.82 -37.55
N VAL A 627 4.37 14.08 -37.41
CA VAL A 627 5.53 14.65 -38.10
C VAL A 627 6.80 13.90 -37.72
N ALA A 628 7.06 13.71 -36.42
CA ALA A 628 8.22 12.97 -35.93
C ALA A 628 8.29 11.55 -36.53
N ILE A 629 7.19 10.80 -36.46
CA ILE A 629 7.11 9.44 -37.03
C ILE A 629 7.39 9.47 -38.54
N ARG A 630 6.80 10.43 -39.26
CA ARG A 630 6.97 10.52 -40.71
C ARG A 630 8.41 10.83 -41.10
N LEU A 631 9.05 11.79 -40.42
CA LEU A 631 10.45 12.13 -40.65
C LEU A 631 11.35 10.92 -40.41
N THR A 632 11.16 10.19 -39.31
CA THR A 632 11.92 8.96 -39.01
C THR A 632 11.72 7.88 -40.08
N HIS A 633 10.49 7.68 -40.56
CA HIS A 633 10.20 6.70 -41.62
C HIS A 633 10.78 7.10 -42.98
N ALA A 634 10.69 8.39 -43.33
CA ALA A 634 11.16 8.90 -44.61
C ALA A 634 12.68 8.81 -44.76
N LEU A 635 13.40 9.06 -43.67
CA LEU A 635 14.86 9.19 -43.67
C LEU A 635 15.60 7.89 -43.29
N LYS A 636 14.89 6.86 -42.80
CA LYS A 636 15.43 5.59 -42.27
C LYS A 636 16.44 5.82 -41.13
N GLU A 637 16.91 4.75 -40.44
CA GLU A 637 17.82 4.84 -39.27
C GLU A 637 19.24 5.38 -39.58
N THR A 638 19.44 6.07 -40.72
CA THR A 638 20.75 6.52 -41.20
C THR A 638 21.11 7.93 -40.73
N TYR A 639 20.12 8.73 -40.31
CA TYR A 639 20.32 10.13 -39.94
C TYR A 639 19.83 10.43 -38.53
N PHE A 640 20.49 11.40 -37.88
CA PHE A 640 20.06 11.87 -36.58
C PHE A 640 18.92 12.88 -36.75
N ILE A 641 17.81 12.63 -36.07
CA ILE A 641 16.62 13.48 -36.08
C ILE A 641 16.30 13.82 -34.63
N GLY A 642 16.19 15.09 -34.30
CA GLY A 642 15.82 15.56 -32.97
C GLY A 642 14.73 16.63 -33.02
N ARG A 643 14.06 16.86 -31.89
CA ARG A 643 13.16 18.00 -31.70
C ARG A 643 13.87 19.05 -30.83
N PHE A 644 14.04 20.25 -31.36
CA PHE A 644 14.76 21.32 -30.66
C PHE A 644 13.87 21.99 -29.61
N GLY A 645 12.59 22.20 -29.93
CA GLY A 645 11.57 22.77 -29.06
C GLY A 645 10.36 23.24 -29.88
N GLY A 646 9.17 23.36 -29.29
CA GLY A 646 7.99 23.83 -30.04
C GLY A 646 7.70 23.00 -31.30
N ASP A 647 7.58 23.68 -32.44
CA ASP A 647 7.42 23.16 -33.79
C ASP A 647 8.73 22.91 -34.55
N GLU A 648 9.87 23.02 -33.87
CA GLU A 648 11.20 22.98 -34.47
C GLU A 648 11.84 21.59 -34.39
N PHE A 649 12.36 21.11 -35.53
CA PHE A 649 13.08 19.85 -35.66
C PHE A 649 14.47 20.08 -36.25
N VAL A 650 15.42 19.21 -35.89
CA VAL A 650 16.79 19.26 -36.43
C VAL A 650 17.12 17.91 -37.03
N ILE A 651 17.67 17.93 -38.24
CA ILE A 651 18.18 16.75 -38.93
C ILE A 651 19.68 16.97 -39.15
N MET A 652 20.49 15.99 -38.76
CA MET A 652 21.94 16.01 -39.00
C MET A 652 22.33 14.84 -39.87
N THR A 653 23.15 15.13 -40.86
CA THR A 653 23.71 14.08 -41.72
C THR A 653 24.90 13.41 -41.05
N GLY A 654 25.13 12.12 -41.34
CA GLY A 654 26.44 11.50 -41.11
C GLY A 654 27.53 12.14 -41.98
N HIS A 655 28.78 11.74 -41.77
CA HIS A 655 29.90 12.29 -42.53
C HIS A 655 29.87 11.89 -44.01
N SER A 656 30.50 12.72 -44.85
CA SER A 656 30.88 12.41 -46.24
C SER A 656 29.71 12.36 -47.23
N LEU A 657 28.82 13.36 -47.18
CA LEU A 657 27.77 13.55 -48.19
C LEU A 657 28.06 14.72 -49.13
N HIS A 658 27.87 14.52 -50.42
CA HIS A 658 27.90 15.61 -51.40
C HIS A 658 26.70 16.54 -51.24
N LEU A 659 26.88 17.83 -51.56
CA LEU A 659 25.83 18.86 -51.50
C LEU A 659 24.53 18.42 -52.18
N GLN A 660 24.61 17.77 -53.35
CA GLN A 660 23.43 17.30 -54.07
C GLN A 660 22.56 16.32 -53.25
N HIS A 661 23.18 15.53 -52.38
CA HIS A 661 22.46 14.58 -51.52
C HIS A 661 21.77 15.29 -50.35
N ILE A 662 22.41 16.32 -49.79
CA ILE A 662 21.84 17.20 -48.75
C ILE A 662 20.60 17.91 -49.32
N LEU A 663 20.70 18.46 -50.53
CA LEU A 663 19.57 19.13 -51.20
C LEU A 663 18.42 18.17 -51.50
N SER A 664 18.73 16.99 -52.06
CA SER A 664 17.71 15.96 -52.32
C SER A 664 17.02 15.46 -51.04
N MET A 665 17.75 15.43 -49.92
CA MET A 665 17.17 15.10 -48.61
C MET A 665 16.20 16.19 -48.13
N ALA A 666 16.57 17.47 -48.26
CA ALA A 666 15.69 18.58 -47.91
C ALA A 666 14.40 18.57 -48.77
N GLU A 667 14.51 18.35 -50.07
CA GLU A 667 13.36 18.17 -50.97
C GLU A 667 12.47 17.00 -50.55
N THR A 668 13.07 15.88 -50.19
CA THR A 668 12.34 14.70 -49.70
C THR A 668 11.55 15.05 -48.44
N VAL A 669 12.17 15.76 -47.49
CA VAL A 669 11.48 16.15 -46.25
C VAL A 669 10.31 17.09 -46.55
N LEU A 670 10.48 18.11 -47.39
CA LEU A 670 9.39 19.00 -47.81
C LEU A 670 8.21 18.22 -48.39
N LEU A 671 8.48 17.31 -49.34
CA LEU A 671 7.46 16.50 -49.99
C LEU A 671 6.74 15.55 -49.03
N GLU A 672 7.45 14.99 -48.05
CA GLU A 672 6.83 14.10 -47.06
C GLU A 672 5.93 14.85 -46.07
N ILE A 673 6.34 16.04 -45.61
CA ILE A 673 5.51 16.86 -44.73
C ILE A 673 4.21 17.29 -45.44
N GLN A 674 4.28 17.63 -46.73
CA GLN A 674 3.11 18.03 -47.52
C GLN A 674 2.04 16.93 -47.68
N LYS A 675 2.35 15.64 -47.47
CA LYS A 675 1.38 14.54 -47.60
C LYS A 675 0.42 14.53 -46.41
N GLY A 676 -0.60 15.39 -46.34
CA GLY A 676 -1.58 15.54 -45.24
C GLY A 676 -1.57 14.53 -44.05
N PHE A 677 -1.58 15.06 -42.84
CA PHE A 677 -1.58 14.28 -41.59
C PHE A 677 -3.00 13.94 -41.14
N VAL A 678 -3.29 12.66 -40.92
CA VAL A 678 -4.60 12.23 -40.38
C VAL A 678 -4.57 12.36 -38.86
N ILE A 679 -5.25 13.39 -38.33
CA ILE A 679 -5.37 13.68 -36.90
C ILE A 679 -6.85 13.56 -36.51
N GLY A 680 -7.20 12.50 -35.78
CA GLY A 680 -8.59 12.14 -35.51
C GLY A 680 -9.34 11.74 -36.79
N GLU A 681 -10.46 12.40 -37.08
CA GLU A 681 -11.26 12.19 -38.30
C GLU A 681 -10.90 13.17 -39.44
N ARG A 682 -9.87 14.00 -39.27
CA ARG A 682 -9.52 15.09 -40.21
C ARG A 682 -8.15 14.88 -40.82
N THR A 683 -7.98 15.35 -42.06
CA THR A 683 -6.67 15.44 -42.71
C THR A 683 -6.18 16.88 -42.66
N LEU A 684 -5.06 17.11 -41.98
CA LEU A 684 -4.41 18.40 -41.85
C LEU A 684 -3.27 18.51 -42.86
N MET A 685 -3.29 19.55 -43.68
CA MET A 685 -2.18 19.88 -44.56
C MET A 685 -1.32 20.92 -43.84
N ILE A 686 -0.03 20.64 -43.70
CA ILE A 686 0.97 21.57 -43.17
C ILE A 686 2.21 21.51 -44.04
N THR A 687 2.97 22.59 -44.07
CA THR A 687 4.25 22.70 -44.76
C THR A 687 5.37 22.96 -43.75
N THR A 688 6.62 22.91 -44.20
CA THR A 688 7.75 23.21 -43.32
C THR A 688 8.75 24.07 -44.07
N SER A 689 9.40 24.98 -43.35
CA SER A 689 10.53 25.75 -43.84
C SER A 689 11.82 25.12 -43.30
N ILE A 690 12.82 24.94 -44.18
CA ILE A 690 14.07 24.26 -43.83
C ILE A 690 15.27 25.19 -44.07
N GLY A 691 16.13 25.34 -43.07
CA GLY A 691 17.40 26.03 -43.19
C GLY A 691 18.56 25.06 -43.10
N ILE A 692 19.58 25.25 -43.93
CA ILE A 692 20.68 24.29 -44.05
C ILE A 692 22.01 25.02 -43.84
N ALA A 693 22.82 24.54 -42.90
CA ALA A 693 24.21 24.95 -42.71
C ALA A 693 25.15 23.73 -42.83
N ILE A 694 26.29 23.91 -43.49
CA ILE A 694 27.23 22.84 -43.87
C ILE A 694 28.59 23.09 -43.22
N TYR A 695 29.04 22.14 -42.40
CA TYR A 695 30.41 22.13 -41.88
C TYR A 695 31.42 21.73 -42.98
N PRO A 696 32.59 22.39 -43.08
CA PRO A 696 33.07 23.49 -42.23
C PRO A 696 32.77 24.91 -42.77
N ASN A 697 32.15 25.04 -43.94
CA ASN A 697 32.01 26.32 -44.65
C ASN A 697 31.11 27.32 -43.90
N ASP A 698 30.05 26.82 -43.29
CA ASP A 698 29.03 27.63 -42.65
C ASP A 698 29.18 27.62 -41.12
N GLY A 699 30.32 27.20 -40.57
CA GLY A 699 30.56 27.24 -39.13
C GLY A 699 31.57 26.20 -38.63
N ASN A 700 32.27 26.52 -37.55
CA ASN A 700 33.31 25.67 -36.93
C ASN A 700 32.99 25.22 -35.50
N SER A 701 31.79 25.50 -34.99
CA SER A 701 31.30 25.02 -33.69
C SER A 701 29.83 24.62 -33.80
N GLY A 702 29.36 23.78 -32.86
CA GLY A 702 27.99 23.26 -32.93
C GLY A 702 26.96 24.37 -32.80
N ASP A 703 27.21 25.32 -31.90
CA ASP A 703 26.41 26.52 -31.75
C ASP A 703 26.40 27.39 -33.02
N ALA A 704 27.52 27.52 -33.74
CA ALA A 704 27.57 28.32 -34.97
C ALA A 704 26.73 27.67 -36.09
N LEU A 705 26.88 26.37 -36.28
CA LEU A 705 26.13 25.63 -37.31
C LEU A 705 24.62 25.62 -37.04
N LEU A 706 24.20 25.40 -35.79
CA LEU A 706 22.78 25.46 -35.42
C LEU A 706 22.20 26.86 -35.62
N ARG A 707 22.91 27.92 -35.25
CA ARG A 707 22.47 29.30 -35.48
C ARG A 707 22.37 29.64 -36.96
N HIS A 708 23.34 29.23 -37.77
CA HIS A 708 23.34 29.54 -39.20
C HIS A 708 22.24 28.76 -39.94
N ALA A 709 21.96 27.52 -39.53
CA ALA A 709 20.83 26.75 -40.04
C ALA A 709 19.49 27.38 -39.63
N ASP A 710 19.35 27.89 -38.40
CA ASP A 710 18.17 28.63 -37.95
C ASP A 710 17.93 29.91 -38.77
N MET A 711 18.99 30.70 -39.03
CA MET A 711 18.89 31.90 -39.88
C MET A 711 18.45 31.58 -41.31
N ALA A 712 18.99 30.51 -41.90
CA ALA A 712 18.56 30.05 -43.23
C ALA A 712 17.10 29.55 -43.24
N MET A 713 16.63 28.96 -42.13
CA MET A 713 15.23 28.51 -42.00
C MET A 713 14.28 29.70 -41.92
N TYR A 714 14.70 30.74 -41.20
CA TYR A 714 13.96 31.99 -41.13
C TYR A 714 13.85 32.68 -42.50
N ASP A 715 14.93 32.66 -43.29
CA ASP A 715 14.92 33.14 -44.68
C ASP A 715 13.95 32.31 -45.55
N ALA A 716 13.96 30.98 -45.43
CA ALA A 716 13.00 30.10 -46.10
C ALA A 716 11.53 30.45 -45.76
N LYS A 717 11.23 30.83 -44.50
CA LYS A 717 9.90 31.33 -44.12
C LYS A 717 9.52 32.63 -44.84
N HIS A 718 10.48 33.54 -45.04
CA HIS A 718 10.22 34.82 -45.71
C HIS A 718 9.99 34.66 -47.22
N GLN A 719 10.51 33.58 -47.81
CA GLN A 719 10.28 33.24 -49.21
C GLN A 719 8.89 32.63 -49.47
N GLY A 720 7.99 32.65 -48.49
CA GLY A 720 6.61 32.14 -48.60
C GLY A 720 6.39 30.78 -47.91
N GLY A 721 7.38 30.28 -47.18
CA GLY A 721 7.33 28.99 -46.49
C GLY A 721 7.38 27.80 -47.45
N ASN A 722 7.34 26.58 -46.92
CA ASN A 722 7.36 25.34 -47.72
C ASN A 722 8.57 25.18 -48.66
N VAL A 723 9.71 25.77 -48.32
CA VAL A 723 10.94 25.75 -49.10
C VAL A 723 12.14 25.49 -48.19
N PHE A 724 13.29 25.21 -48.79
CA PHE A 724 14.55 25.18 -48.06
C PHE A 724 15.48 26.32 -48.52
N SER A 725 16.29 26.84 -47.62
CA SER A 725 17.33 27.82 -47.93
C SER A 725 18.68 27.35 -47.37
N LEU A 726 19.74 27.57 -48.15
CA LEU A 726 21.13 27.38 -47.68
C LEU A 726 21.59 28.66 -46.99
N TYR A 727 22.31 28.54 -45.89
CA TYR A 727 22.89 29.71 -45.25
C TYR A 727 23.79 30.47 -46.25
N SER A 728 23.62 31.80 -46.29
CA SER A 728 24.48 32.70 -47.04
C SER A 728 24.77 33.94 -46.19
N GLY A 729 25.97 34.51 -46.31
CA GLY A 729 26.39 35.65 -45.48
C GLY A 729 25.54 36.93 -45.65
N ASP A 730 24.71 37.03 -46.69
CA ASP A 730 23.79 38.15 -46.89
C ASP A 730 22.53 38.07 -46.00
N MET A 731 22.19 36.89 -45.46
CA MET A 731 21.02 36.68 -44.59
C MET A 731 21.16 37.40 -43.24
N ASP A 732 22.39 37.54 -42.74
CA ASP A 732 22.69 38.30 -41.53
C ASP A 732 22.19 39.76 -41.65
N ALA A 733 22.33 40.38 -42.83
CA ALA A 733 21.95 41.78 -43.07
C ALA A 733 20.44 42.02 -43.10
N ASN A 734 19.65 41.09 -43.65
CA ASN A 734 18.19 41.21 -43.70
C ASN A 734 17.55 41.01 -42.32
N GLN A 735 18.06 40.07 -41.52
CA GLN A 735 17.63 39.88 -40.14
C GLN A 735 17.98 41.10 -39.28
N HIS A 736 19.16 41.69 -39.49
CA HIS A 736 19.52 42.96 -38.87
C HIS A 736 18.58 44.12 -39.27
N LYS A 737 18.27 44.29 -40.57
CA LYS A 737 17.33 45.34 -41.03
C LYS A 737 15.97 45.23 -40.35
N LYS A 738 15.42 44.01 -40.26
CA LYS A 738 14.13 43.74 -39.59
C LYS A 738 14.17 44.09 -38.10
N MET A 739 15.23 43.68 -37.42
CA MET A 739 15.45 44.01 -36.01
C MET A 739 15.56 45.52 -35.79
N THR A 740 16.24 46.25 -36.68
CA THR A 740 16.34 47.71 -36.60
C THR A 740 14.98 48.39 -36.84
N ILE A 741 14.19 47.93 -37.82
CA ILE A 741 12.83 48.45 -38.05
C ILE A 741 11.96 48.23 -36.81
N GLU A 742 12.02 47.04 -36.20
CA GLU A 742 11.28 46.74 -34.98
C GLU A 742 11.69 47.67 -33.83
N GLU A 743 12.98 47.88 -33.61
CA GLU A 743 13.50 48.77 -32.56
C GLU A 743 13.05 50.23 -32.76
N GLN A 744 13.18 50.76 -33.99
CA GLN A 744 12.82 52.16 -34.28
C GLN A 744 11.30 52.40 -34.21
N MET A 745 10.50 51.42 -34.61
CA MET A 745 9.04 51.54 -34.62
C MET A 745 8.43 51.76 -33.24
N LEU A 746 9.08 51.29 -32.16
CA LEU A 746 8.60 51.43 -30.79
C LEU A 746 8.33 52.89 -30.39
N ARG A 747 9.06 53.85 -30.99
CA ARG A 747 9.00 55.30 -30.67
C ARG A 747 8.48 56.17 -31.80
N ALA A 748 8.20 55.58 -32.97
CA ALA A 748 7.87 56.32 -34.19
C ALA A 748 6.63 57.24 -34.05
N LEU A 749 5.57 56.78 -33.37
CA LEU A 749 4.39 57.60 -33.10
C LEU A 749 4.68 58.75 -32.12
N ASP A 750 5.43 58.48 -31.04
CA ASP A 750 5.77 59.49 -30.03
C ASP A 750 6.67 60.60 -30.60
N HIS A 751 7.44 60.29 -31.65
CA HIS A 751 8.33 61.22 -32.34
C HIS A 751 7.70 61.92 -33.56
N ASN A 752 6.41 61.71 -33.84
CA ASN A 752 5.71 62.23 -35.03
C ASN A 752 6.37 61.84 -36.37
N GLU A 753 6.96 60.65 -36.43
CA GLU A 753 7.62 60.12 -37.64
C GLU A 753 6.60 59.50 -38.63
N MET A 754 5.41 59.16 -38.14
CA MET A 754 4.33 58.61 -38.94
C MET A 754 3.27 59.68 -39.27
N TYR A 755 2.83 59.70 -40.51
CA TYR A 755 1.84 60.66 -41.00
C TYR A 755 0.93 60.02 -42.06
N LEU A 756 -0.19 60.68 -42.37
CA LEU A 756 -1.13 60.24 -43.39
C LEU A 756 -1.00 61.06 -44.67
N THR A 757 -1.03 60.34 -45.78
CA THR A 757 -1.30 60.89 -47.11
C THR A 757 -2.68 60.44 -47.56
N TYR A 758 -3.29 61.18 -48.47
CA TYR A 758 -4.68 61.00 -48.88
C TYR A 758 -4.75 60.93 -50.39
N GLN A 759 -5.39 59.87 -50.91
CA GLN A 759 -5.59 59.71 -52.35
C GLN A 759 -7.07 59.87 -52.71
N PRO A 760 -7.44 60.71 -53.70
CA PRO A 760 -8.83 60.90 -54.07
C PRO A 760 -9.40 59.71 -54.86
N ILE A 761 -10.63 59.35 -54.52
CA ILE A 761 -11.48 58.41 -55.25
C ILE A 761 -12.55 59.21 -55.99
N VAL A 762 -12.53 59.13 -57.32
CA VAL A 762 -13.33 59.97 -58.21
C VAL A 762 -14.55 59.19 -58.72
N ASN A 763 -15.71 59.84 -58.77
CA ASN A 763 -16.89 59.31 -59.44
C ASN A 763 -16.71 59.48 -60.95
N LEU A 764 -16.60 58.37 -61.69
CA LEU A 764 -16.34 58.40 -63.13
C LEU A 764 -17.53 58.93 -63.95
N ILE A 765 -18.76 58.92 -63.40
CA ILE A 765 -19.98 59.36 -64.09
C ILE A 765 -20.18 60.86 -63.92
N SER A 766 -20.12 61.38 -62.69
CA SER A 766 -20.30 62.82 -62.43
C SER A 766 -19.02 63.64 -62.49
N ASN A 767 -17.85 62.98 -62.50
CA ASN A 767 -16.51 63.59 -62.33
C ASN A 767 -16.29 64.33 -61.01
N ASP A 768 -17.16 64.15 -60.02
CA ASP A 768 -16.95 64.71 -58.69
C ASP A 768 -16.05 63.79 -57.87
N THR A 769 -15.17 64.40 -57.07
CA THR A 769 -14.45 63.66 -56.03
C THR A 769 -15.36 63.53 -54.82
N VAL A 770 -15.59 62.30 -54.35
CA VAL A 770 -16.57 62.05 -53.28
C VAL A 770 -15.94 61.36 -52.08
N ARG A 771 -14.80 60.67 -52.28
CA ARG A 771 -14.15 59.89 -51.23
C ARG A 771 -12.63 60.03 -51.32
N PHE A 772 -11.94 59.75 -50.23
CA PHE A 772 -10.48 59.69 -50.16
C PHE A 772 -10.06 58.40 -49.47
N GLU A 773 -8.89 57.87 -49.78
CA GLU A 773 -8.22 56.81 -49.03
C GLU A 773 -7.08 57.40 -48.21
N ALA A 774 -7.01 57.06 -46.93
CA ALA A 774 -5.94 57.45 -46.03
C ALA A 774 -4.84 56.39 -46.00
N LEU A 775 -3.62 56.80 -46.35
CA LEU A 775 -2.46 55.94 -46.53
C LEU A 775 -1.34 56.35 -45.57
N LEU A 776 -0.95 55.43 -44.69
CA LEU A 776 0.10 55.63 -43.70
C LEU A 776 1.49 55.74 -44.37
N ARG A 777 2.30 56.68 -43.88
CA ARG A 777 3.70 56.88 -44.27
C ARG A 777 4.56 56.94 -43.02
N TRP A 778 5.78 56.43 -43.11
CA TRP A 778 6.76 56.52 -42.04
C TRP A 778 8.09 57.04 -42.57
N GLU A 779 8.51 58.17 -42.01
CA GLU A 779 9.79 58.79 -42.28
C GLU A 779 10.62 58.81 -41.01
N ASN A 780 11.67 58.00 -40.98
CA ASN A 780 12.54 57.85 -39.82
C ASN A 780 13.91 58.50 -40.07
N PRO A 781 14.49 59.22 -39.10
CA PRO A 781 15.79 59.90 -39.28
C PRO A 781 16.97 58.96 -39.60
N ILE A 782 16.89 57.68 -39.20
CA ILE A 782 17.96 56.68 -39.37
C ILE A 782 17.68 55.81 -40.61
N LEU A 783 16.45 55.35 -40.76
CA LEU A 783 16.05 54.42 -41.84
C LEU A 783 15.64 55.14 -43.13
N GLY A 784 15.41 56.45 -43.11
CA GLY A 784 14.86 57.21 -44.22
C GLY A 784 13.36 56.96 -44.41
N GLN A 785 12.90 56.96 -45.67
CA GLN A 785 11.52 56.62 -46.02
C GLN A 785 11.34 55.10 -45.92
N VAL A 786 10.51 54.65 -44.97
CA VAL A 786 10.26 53.22 -44.74
C VAL A 786 8.99 52.80 -45.47
N SER A 787 9.09 51.80 -46.33
CA SER A 787 7.93 51.31 -47.10
C SER A 787 6.88 50.70 -46.16
N PRO A 788 5.58 51.00 -46.34
CA PRO A 788 4.50 50.30 -45.65
C PRO A 788 4.57 48.77 -45.76
N GLU A 789 5.03 48.25 -46.90
CA GLU A 789 5.23 46.81 -47.12
C GLU A 789 6.32 46.21 -46.21
N ASP A 790 7.30 47.02 -45.77
CA ASP A 790 8.39 46.58 -44.89
C ASP A 790 7.95 46.58 -43.42
N PHE A 791 7.27 47.64 -42.95
CA PHE A 791 7.00 47.82 -41.52
C PHE A 791 5.62 47.36 -41.05
N ILE A 792 4.58 47.36 -41.91
CA ILE A 792 3.24 46.93 -41.50
C ILE A 792 3.24 45.44 -41.10
N PRO A 793 3.87 44.50 -41.83
CA PRO A 793 3.93 43.11 -41.42
C PRO A 793 4.62 42.92 -40.06
N ILE A 794 5.67 43.71 -39.78
CA ILE A 794 6.38 43.68 -38.49
C ILE A 794 5.47 44.22 -37.38
N ALA A 795 4.79 45.34 -37.63
CA ALA A 795 3.83 45.93 -36.70
C ALA A 795 2.67 44.98 -36.37
N GLU A 796 2.22 44.20 -37.35
CA GLU A 796 1.21 43.16 -37.17
C GLU A 796 1.72 41.99 -36.35
N GLN A 797 2.97 41.55 -36.56
CA GLN A 797 3.57 40.44 -35.80
C GLN A 797 3.78 40.80 -34.32
N ASN A 798 4.28 41.99 -34.03
CA ASN A 798 4.56 42.41 -32.65
C ASN A 798 3.40 43.14 -31.95
N GLY A 799 2.35 43.51 -32.70
CA GLY A 799 1.12 44.11 -32.17
C GLY A 799 1.13 45.63 -32.07
N TYR A 800 2.20 46.29 -32.51
CA TYR A 800 2.24 47.75 -32.62
C TYR A 800 1.20 48.29 -33.61
N ILE A 801 0.73 47.46 -34.54
CA ILE A 801 -0.33 47.83 -35.50
C ILE A 801 -1.62 48.29 -34.81
N LEU A 802 -1.91 47.86 -33.58
CA LEU A 802 -3.08 48.33 -32.83
C LEU A 802 -2.98 49.81 -32.48
N LYS A 803 -1.82 50.26 -31.98
CA LYS A 803 -1.56 51.66 -31.65
C LYS A 803 -1.49 52.55 -32.89
N ILE A 804 -0.84 52.05 -33.94
CA ILE A 804 -0.77 52.72 -35.25
C ILE A 804 -2.18 52.87 -35.81
N GLY A 805 -2.99 51.83 -35.72
CA GLY A 805 -4.40 51.84 -36.07
C GLY A 805 -5.21 52.94 -35.42
N ASP A 806 -5.09 53.06 -34.09
CA ASP A 806 -5.78 54.09 -33.31
C ASP A 806 -5.37 55.51 -33.78
N PHE A 807 -4.08 55.71 -34.07
CA PHE A 807 -3.56 56.97 -34.65
C PHE A 807 -4.17 57.24 -36.03
N VAL A 808 -4.17 56.25 -36.93
CA VAL A 808 -4.71 56.37 -38.29
C VAL A 808 -6.20 56.74 -38.25
N PHE A 809 -7.01 56.06 -37.44
CA PHE A 809 -8.44 56.35 -37.34
C PHE A 809 -8.70 57.77 -36.83
N GLN A 810 -8.01 58.19 -35.77
CA GLN A 810 -8.19 59.53 -35.22
C GLN A 810 -7.86 60.62 -36.25
N GLN A 811 -6.72 60.48 -36.94
CA GLN A 811 -6.29 61.47 -37.90
C GLN A 811 -7.18 61.49 -39.16
N ALA A 812 -7.52 60.32 -39.71
CA ALA A 812 -8.35 60.22 -40.92
C ALA A 812 -9.78 60.75 -40.69
N ILE A 813 -10.41 60.41 -39.55
CA ILE A 813 -11.76 60.87 -39.21
C ILE A 813 -11.77 62.38 -38.95
N ALA A 814 -10.78 62.91 -38.23
CA ALA A 814 -10.65 64.33 -37.99
C ALA A 814 -10.49 65.12 -39.30
N GLU A 815 -9.61 64.64 -40.19
CA GLU A 815 -9.33 65.27 -41.47
C GLU A 815 -10.57 65.27 -42.39
N CYS A 816 -11.31 64.15 -42.45
CA CYS A 816 -12.55 64.06 -43.21
C CYS A 816 -13.59 65.09 -42.75
N LYS A 817 -13.73 65.29 -41.43
CA LYS A 817 -14.65 66.30 -40.89
C LYS A 817 -14.24 67.72 -41.30
N ILE A 818 -12.94 68.02 -41.25
CA ILE A 818 -12.40 69.32 -41.66
C ILE A 818 -12.67 69.57 -43.15
N LEU A 819 -12.46 68.57 -44.00
CA LEU A 819 -12.78 68.63 -45.43
C LEU A 819 -14.27 68.91 -45.67
N GLN A 820 -15.17 68.22 -44.97
CA GLN A 820 -16.61 68.44 -45.10
C GLN A 820 -17.01 69.88 -44.74
N GLN A 821 -16.46 70.42 -43.65
CA GLN A 821 -16.75 71.78 -43.20
C GLN A 821 -16.17 72.83 -44.15
N ARG A 822 -14.93 72.62 -44.63
CA ARG A 822 -14.21 73.60 -45.44
C ARG A 822 -14.79 73.76 -46.84
N PHE A 823 -15.23 72.65 -47.46
CA PHE A 823 -15.72 72.66 -48.83
C PHE A 823 -17.24 72.50 -48.93
N ASN A 824 -17.95 72.38 -47.80
CA ASN A 824 -19.40 72.18 -47.72
C ASN A 824 -19.90 71.02 -48.61
N GLN A 825 -19.14 69.92 -48.62
CA GLN A 825 -19.45 68.70 -49.36
C GLN A 825 -19.42 67.49 -48.43
N ASN A 826 -20.26 66.50 -48.71
CA ASN A 826 -20.37 65.30 -47.89
C ASN A 826 -19.34 64.23 -48.33
N PHE A 827 -18.07 64.45 -47.97
CA PHE A 827 -16.99 63.52 -48.26
C PHE A 827 -16.98 62.28 -47.37
N SER A 828 -16.43 61.19 -47.87
CA SER A 828 -16.09 60.00 -47.07
C SER A 828 -14.59 59.73 -47.08
N ILE A 829 -14.10 59.03 -46.06
CA ILE A 829 -12.69 58.63 -45.92
C ILE A 829 -12.59 57.12 -45.74
N ALA A 830 -11.68 56.49 -46.46
CA ALA A 830 -11.38 55.07 -46.41
C ALA A 830 -10.09 54.82 -45.64
N VAL A 831 -10.08 53.80 -44.79
CA VAL A 831 -8.95 53.44 -43.93
C VAL A 831 -8.74 51.93 -43.99
N ASN A 832 -7.51 51.52 -44.27
CA ASN A 832 -7.07 50.13 -44.25
C ASN A 832 -7.04 49.57 -42.83
N LEU A 833 -7.59 48.37 -42.66
CA LEU A 833 -7.67 47.69 -41.37
C LEU A 833 -6.96 46.33 -41.43
N SER A 834 -5.91 46.19 -40.61
CA SER A 834 -5.15 44.94 -40.54
C SER A 834 -5.99 43.79 -39.95
N PRO A 835 -5.67 42.53 -40.31
CA PRO A 835 -6.31 41.37 -39.69
C PRO A 835 -6.19 41.34 -38.16
N ARG A 836 -5.09 41.87 -37.60
CA ARG A 836 -4.87 41.89 -36.15
C ARG A 836 -5.73 42.93 -35.45
N GLN A 837 -5.91 44.12 -36.04
CA GLN A 837 -6.85 45.12 -35.53
C GLN A 837 -8.29 44.64 -35.62
N PHE A 838 -8.63 43.87 -36.66
CA PHE A 838 -9.96 43.31 -36.83
C PHE A 838 -10.38 42.34 -35.70
N ARG A 839 -9.39 41.69 -35.06
CA ARG A 839 -9.61 40.82 -33.89
C ARG A 839 -9.55 41.56 -32.55
N ASP A 840 -9.24 42.86 -32.55
CA ASP A 840 -9.21 43.65 -31.32
C ASP A 840 -10.65 43.84 -30.82
N ARG A 841 -10.90 43.41 -29.58
CA ARG A 841 -12.21 43.52 -28.94
C ARG A 841 -12.61 44.97 -28.66
N GLU A 842 -11.63 45.87 -28.59
CA GLU A 842 -11.87 47.29 -28.34
C GLU A 842 -12.06 48.11 -29.61
N LEU A 843 -11.93 47.51 -30.80
CA LEU A 843 -12.00 48.21 -32.09
C LEU A 843 -13.27 49.06 -32.20
N LEU A 844 -14.44 48.46 -31.95
CA LEU A 844 -15.73 49.14 -32.08
C LEU A 844 -15.92 50.27 -31.09
N SER A 845 -15.53 50.08 -29.83
CA SER A 845 -15.64 51.14 -28.83
C SER A 845 -14.76 52.33 -29.19
N LYS A 846 -13.49 52.08 -29.57
CA LYS A 846 -12.56 53.13 -29.97
C LYS A 846 -13.02 53.87 -31.22
N LEU A 847 -13.58 53.15 -32.19
CA LEU A 847 -14.11 53.74 -33.42
C LEU A 847 -15.34 54.61 -33.14
N THR A 848 -16.26 54.11 -32.31
CA THR A 848 -17.47 54.84 -31.89
C THR A 848 -17.09 56.14 -31.17
N ASP A 849 -16.17 56.05 -30.20
CA ASP A 849 -15.67 57.21 -29.45
C ASP A 849 -15.01 58.24 -30.37
N THR A 850 -14.23 57.78 -31.36
CA THR A 850 -13.56 58.66 -32.33
C THR A 850 -14.56 59.36 -33.25
N LEU A 851 -15.53 58.63 -33.81
CA LEU A 851 -16.59 59.19 -34.66
C LEU A 851 -17.43 60.22 -33.88
N GLN A 852 -17.76 59.93 -32.63
CA GLN A 852 -18.50 60.86 -31.76
C GLN A 852 -17.67 62.11 -31.42
N LYS A 853 -16.39 61.94 -31.07
CA LYS A 853 -15.47 63.04 -30.74
C LYS A 853 -15.38 64.08 -31.86
N TYR A 854 -15.24 63.63 -33.11
CA TYR A 854 -15.12 64.52 -34.28
C TYR A 854 -16.46 64.78 -34.98
N GLN A 855 -17.56 64.22 -34.48
CA GLN A 855 -18.92 64.38 -35.02
C GLN A 855 -19.00 64.06 -36.53
N LEU A 856 -18.31 63.00 -36.95
CA LEU A 856 -18.40 62.47 -38.31
C LEU A 856 -19.50 61.39 -38.32
N PRO A 857 -20.51 61.48 -39.21
CA PRO A 857 -21.48 60.39 -39.35
C PRO A 857 -20.77 59.10 -39.76
N ALA A 858 -21.10 57.97 -39.12
CA ALA A 858 -20.42 56.69 -39.35
C ALA A 858 -20.38 56.26 -40.83
N ARG A 859 -21.43 56.56 -41.60
CA ARG A 859 -21.53 56.30 -43.06
C ARG A 859 -20.45 56.99 -43.90
N ASN A 860 -19.80 58.02 -43.36
CA ASN A 860 -18.72 58.74 -44.02
C ASN A 860 -17.33 58.13 -43.73
N LEU A 861 -17.27 57.09 -42.91
CA LEU A 861 -16.10 56.25 -42.76
C LEU A 861 -16.29 54.96 -43.57
N ILE A 862 -15.25 54.60 -44.33
CA ILE A 862 -15.13 53.35 -45.05
C ILE A 862 -13.96 52.59 -44.42
N VAL A 863 -14.17 51.33 -44.06
CA VAL A 863 -13.12 50.45 -43.55
C VAL A 863 -12.80 49.45 -44.64
N GLU A 864 -11.52 49.37 -45.01
CA GLU A 864 -11.02 48.49 -46.06
C GLU A 864 -10.35 47.27 -45.42
N ILE A 865 -10.74 46.08 -45.87
CA ILE A 865 -10.20 44.81 -45.38
C ILE A 865 -9.78 43.94 -46.54
N THR A 866 -8.60 43.33 -46.43
CA THR A 866 -8.09 42.39 -47.43
C THR A 866 -8.78 41.04 -47.33
N GLU A 867 -8.74 40.26 -48.41
CA GLU A 867 -9.32 38.90 -48.45
C GLU A 867 -8.80 37.99 -47.33
N GLY A 868 -7.53 38.13 -46.97
CA GLY A 868 -6.88 37.31 -45.94
C GLY A 868 -7.52 37.41 -44.55
N VAL A 869 -8.18 38.54 -44.23
CA VAL A 869 -8.92 38.72 -42.97
C VAL A 869 -10.05 37.70 -42.86
N LEU A 870 -10.75 37.44 -43.96
CA LEU A 870 -11.96 36.61 -44.01
C LEU A 870 -11.69 35.11 -43.87
N MET A 871 -10.45 34.68 -44.12
CA MET A 871 -10.04 33.27 -44.02
C MET A 871 -9.66 32.85 -42.60
N SER A 872 -9.79 33.73 -41.61
CA SER A 872 -9.46 33.44 -40.21
C SER A 872 -10.65 33.71 -39.28
N ASP A 873 -11.11 32.68 -38.54
CA ASP A 873 -12.26 32.70 -37.62
C ASP A 873 -13.52 33.37 -38.21
N ILE A 874 -14.21 32.63 -39.09
CA ILE A 874 -15.37 33.09 -39.87
C ILE A 874 -16.51 33.62 -38.98
N GLU A 875 -16.75 33.01 -37.82
CA GLU A 875 -17.82 33.41 -36.89
C GLU A 875 -17.50 34.72 -36.16
N HIS A 876 -16.26 34.90 -35.72
CA HIS A 876 -15.81 36.17 -35.15
C HIS A 876 -15.86 37.28 -36.19
N CYS A 877 -15.33 37.03 -37.39
CA CYS A 877 -15.31 38.02 -38.44
C CYS A 877 -16.71 38.45 -38.86
N SER A 878 -17.63 37.48 -39.04
CA SER A 878 -19.02 37.77 -39.39
C SER A 878 -19.74 38.62 -38.35
N ARG A 879 -19.36 38.50 -37.06
CA ARG A 879 -19.94 39.32 -35.98
C ARG A 879 -19.42 40.75 -36.06
N VAL A 880 -18.10 40.94 -36.14
CA VAL A 880 -17.49 42.27 -36.19
C VAL A 880 -17.93 43.04 -37.44
N LEU A 881 -18.03 42.38 -38.60
CA LEU A 881 -18.58 43.01 -39.81
C LEU A 881 -20.02 43.49 -39.62
N ARG A 882 -20.87 42.69 -38.97
CA ARG A 882 -22.25 43.09 -38.67
C ARG A 882 -22.30 44.25 -37.68
N GLU A 883 -21.49 44.22 -36.64
CA GLU A 883 -21.43 45.29 -35.64
C GLU A 883 -20.91 46.61 -36.22
N LEU A 884 -19.90 46.56 -37.12
CA LEU A 884 -19.45 47.73 -37.90
C LEU A 884 -20.57 48.27 -38.79
N LYS A 885 -21.35 47.36 -39.41
CA LYS A 885 -22.48 47.73 -40.24
C LYS A 885 -23.62 48.35 -39.44
N ASP A 886 -23.92 47.82 -38.26
CA ASP A 886 -24.93 48.32 -37.32
C ASP A 886 -24.54 49.70 -36.77
N LEU A 887 -23.24 49.96 -36.57
CA LEU A 887 -22.72 51.30 -36.28
C LEU A 887 -22.94 52.29 -37.43
N GLY A 888 -23.12 51.77 -38.66
CA GLY A 888 -23.36 52.54 -39.88
C GLY A 888 -22.11 52.81 -40.70
N VAL A 889 -20.98 52.16 -40.39
CA VAL A 889 -19.72 52.26 -41.17
C VAL A 889 -19.87 51.48 -42.47
N SER A 890 -19.29 52.01 -43.55
CA SER A 890 -19.25 51.30 -44.84
C SER A 890 -18.07 50.35 -44.89
N ILE A 891 -18.25 49.16 -45.47
CA ILE A 891 -17.19 48.13 -45.49
C ILE A 891 -16.77 47.86 -46.93
N ALA A 892 -15.48 47.98 -47.20
CA ALA A 892 -14.87 47.68 -48.49
C ALA A 892 -14.02 46.40 -48.42
N MET A 893 -14.17 45.54 -49.42
CA MET A 893 -13.24 44.45 -49.67
C MET A 893 -12.12 44.94 -50.58
N ASP A 894 -10.90 44.86 -50.07
CA ASP A 894 -9.67 45.28 -50.75
C ASP A 894 -8.96 44.12 -51.44
N ASP A 895 -8.12 44.41 -52.44
CA ASP A 895 -7.34 43.42 -53.20
C ASP A 895 -8.17 42.30 -53.89
N PHE A 896 -9.41 42.59 -54.31
CA PHE A 896 -10.29 41.55 -54.87
C PHE A 896 -9.73 40.97 -56.19
N GLY A 897 -9.52 39.65 -56.22
CA GLY A 897 -9.07 38.90 -57.40
C GLY A 897 -7.64 38.34 -57.33
N LYS A 898 -6.81 38.77 -56.37
CA LYS A 898 -5.44 38.25 -56.17
C LYS A 898 -5.39 36.84 -55.54
N GLY A 899 -6.47 36.40 -54.88
CA GLY A 899 -6.58 35.12 -54.16
C GLY A 899 -7.75 34.23 -54.61
N TYR A 900 -8.06 33.18 -53.82
CA TYR A 900 -9.22 32.31 -54.04
C TYR A 900 -10.51 32.96 -53.50
N SER A 901 -10.90 34.11 -54.06
CA SER A 901 -12.07 34.83 -53.58
C SER A 901 -13.35 34.04 -53.90
N SER A 902 -13.91 33.33 -52.91
CA SER A 902 -15.18 32.63 -53.12
C SER A 902 -16.32 33.64 -53.12
N LEU A 903 -17.06 33.70 -54.23
CA LEU A 903 -18.31 34.47 -54.39
C LEU A 903 -19.27 34.30 -53.21
N SER A 904 -19.20 33.17 -52.51
CA SER A 904 -19.96 32.91 -51.29
C SER A 904 -19.66 33.90 -50.16
N TYR A 905 -18.41 34.34 -49.98
CA TYR A 905 -18.02 35.25 -48.89
C TYR A 905 -18.56 36.65 -49.12
N VAL A 906 -18.35 37.17 -50.33
CA VAL A 906 -18.90 38.46 -50.74
C VAL A 906 -20.42 38.48 -50.57
N ARG A 907 -21.10 37.39 -50.95
CA ARG A 907 -22.56 37.26 -50.82
C ARG A 907 -23.06 37.17 -49.38
N ASN A 908 -22.32 36.49 -48.50
CA ASN A 908 -22.80 36.15 -47.16
C ASN A 908 -22.40 37.17 -46.07
N HIS A 909 -21.63 38.20 -46.43
CA HIS A 909 -21.14 39.22 -45.50
C HIS A 909 -21.56 40.63 -45.92
N PRO A 910 -21.71 41.58 -44.96
CA PRO A 910 -22.29 42.89 -45.22
C PRO A 910 -21.28 43.87 -45.84
N PHE A 911 -20.69 43.50 -46.97
CA PHE A 911 -19.86 44.40 -47.77
C PHE A 911 -20.72 45.45 -48.46
N ASP A 912 -20.15 46.63 -48.68
CA ASP A 912 -20.76 47.72 -49.45
C ASP A 912 -19.98 48.00 -50.74
N ILE A 913 -18.67 47.77 -50.69
CA ILE A 913 -17.73 48.17 -51.74
C ILE A 913 -16.79 47.01 -52.05
N ILE A 914 -16.50 46.82 -53.33
CA ILE A 914 -15.41 45.96 -53.82
C ILE A 914 -14.38 46.84 -54.51
N LYS A 915 -13.11 46.69 -54.12
CA LYS A 915 -11.97 47.35 -54.75
C LYS A 915 -11.26 46.35 -55.66
N ILE A 916 -11.18 46.68 -56.95
CA ILE A 916 -10.47 45.88 -57.96
C ILE A 916 -9.01 46.29 -57.93
N ASP A 917 -8.16 45.32 -57.64
CA ASP A 917 -6.73 45.55 -57.49
C ASP A 917 -6.06 46.13 -58.75
N ARG A 918 -5.02 46.95 -58.51
CA ARG A 918 -4.22 47.61 -59.55
C ARG A 918 -3.65 46.66 -60.60
N GLU A 919 -3.31 45.42 -60.24
CA GLU A 919 -2.68 44.45 -61.16
C GLU A 919 -3.61 44.12 -62.34
N PHE A 920 -4.92 44.00 -62.08
CA PHE A 920 -5.92 43.73 -63.12
C PHE A 920 -6.31 44.99 -63.91
N VAL A 921 -6.15 46.17 -63.31
CA VAL A 921 -6.46 47.45 -63.96
C VAL A 921 -5.33 47.92 -64.87
N ARG A 922 -4.06 47.61 -64.52
CA ARG A 922 -2.87 48.07 -65.24
C ARG A 922 -2.95 47.75 -66.73
N ASP A 923 -3.27 46.50 -67.06
CA ASP A 923 -3.22 45.97 -68.43
C ASP A 923 -4.62 45.81 -69.09
N ILE A 924 -5.69 46.33 -68.46
CA ILE A 924 -7.12 46.17 -68.86
C ILE A 924 -7.44 46.60 -70.31
N ALA A 925 -6.63 47.49 -70.89
CA ALA A 925 -6.85 47.98 -72.26
C ALA A 925 -6.24 47.04 -73.32
N SER A 926 -5.24 46.24 -72.95
CA SER A 926 -4.43 45.41 -73.85
C SER A 926 -4.58 43.91 -73.62
N ASP A 927 -4.81 43.48 -72.38
CA ASP A 927 -5.04 42.07 -72.05
C ASP A 927 -6.54 41.76 -71.98
N HIS A 928 -6.99 40.85 -72.85
CA HIS A 928 -8.38 40.41 -72.88
C HIS A 928 -8.79 39.68 -71.59
N LYS A 929 -7.89 38.95 -70.93
CA LYS A 929 -8.20 38.21 -69.70
C LYS A 929 -8.44 39.15 -68.53
N ASP A 930 -7.56 40.12 -68.33
CA ASP A 930 -7.71 41.12 -67.27
C ASP A 930 -8.97 41.95 -67.49
N ARG A 931 -9.23 42.34 -68.75
CA ARG A 931 -10.48 43.00 -69.13
C ARG A 931 -11.72 42.17 -68.78
N GLN A 932 -11.74 40.91 -69.16
CA GLN A 932 -12.87 40.02 -68.88
C GLN A 932 -13.08 39.81 -67.38
N LEU A 933 -12.00 39.75 -66.59
CA LEU A 933 -12.06 39.63 -65.13
C LEU A 933 -12.69 40.89 -64.52
N VAL A 934 -12.21 42.08 -64.91
CA VAL A 934 -12.77 43.36 -64.44
C VAL A 934 -14.24 43.49 -64.83
N GLU A 935 -14.61 43.16 -66.07
CA GLU A 935 -16.00 43.18 -66.55
C GLU A 935 -16.91 42.24 -65.75
N THR A 936 -16.42 41.04 -65.45
CA THR A 936 -17.14 40.04 -64.64
C THR A 936 -17.32 40.52 -63.20
N THR A 937 -16.27 41.07 -62.59
CA THR A 937 -16.32 41.63 -61.24
C THR A 937 -17.33 42.77 -61.15
N ILE A 938 -17.34 43.69 -62.12
CA ILE A 938 -18.32 44.79 -62.14
C ILE A 938 -19.76 44.26 -62.27
N ALA A 939 -19.99 43.31 -63.18
CA ALA A 939 -21.32 42.72 -63.37
C ALA A 939 -21.83 41.95 -62.14
N MET A 940 -20.93 41.23 -61.47
CA MET A 940 -21.19 40.51 -60.23
C MET A 940 -21.55 41.48 -59.10
N SER A 941 -20.72 42.51 -58.87
CA SER A 941 -20.96 43.50 -57.83
C SER A 941 -22.30 44.20 -58.02
N LYS A 942 -22.67 44.54 -59.26
CA LYS A 942 -23.98 45.10 -59.59
C LYS A 942 -25.13 44.16 -59.22
N SER A 943 -24.97 42.86 -59.43
CA SER A 943 -25.98 41.85 -59.08
C SER A 943 -26.13 41.64 -57.57
N LEU A 944 -25.09 41.95 -56.81
CA LEU A 944 -25.07 41.92 -55.34
C LEU A 944 -25.35 43.29 -54.71
N GLU A 945 -25.70 44.30 -55.51
CA GLU A 945 -25.94 45.69 -55.08
C GLU A 945 -24.72 46.35 -54.39
N LEU A 946 -23.51 45.90 -54.73
CA LEU A 946 -22.24 46.42 -54.23
C LEU A 946 -21.68 47.50 -55.16
N GLU A 947 -21.07 48.53 -54.58
CA GLU A 947 -20.32 49.52 -55.34
C GLU A 947 -18.93 49.00 -55.71
N VAL A 948 -18.39 49.47 -56.85
CA VAL A 948 -17.07 49.06 -57.33
C VAL A 948 -16.15 50.26 -57.43
N VAL A 949 -14.94 50.10 -56.90
CA VAL A 949 -13.82 51.05 -57.03
C VAL A 949 -12.69 50.34 -57.79
N ALA A 950 -12.23 50.91 -58.89
CA ALA A 950 -11.05 50.39 -59.60
C ALA A 950 -9.78 51.13 -59.16
N GLU A 951 -8.74 50.39 -58.80
CA GLU A 951 -7.48 50.95 -58.30
C GLU A 951 -6.37 51.01 -59.34
N GLY A 952 -5.36 51.84 -59.11
CA GLY A 952 -4.20 51.91 -60.00
C GLY A 952 -4.50 52.43 -61.41
N VAL A 953 -5.51 53.30 -61.56
CA VAL A 953 -5.80 53.94 -62.84
C VAL A 953 -4.75 55.02 -63.16
N GLU A 954 -3.99 54.81 -64.23
CA GLU A 954 -2.86 55.63 -64.64
C GLU A 954 -3.09 56.36 -65.97
N ASN A 955 -4.03 55.90 -66.83
CA ASN A 955 -4.25 56.49 -68.15
C ASN A 955 -5.73 56.55 -68.58
N GLN A 956 -6.02 57.41 -69.56
CA GLN A 956 -7.40 57.68 -70.01
C GLN A 956 -8.06 56.47 -70.69
N SER A 957 -7.29 55.58 -71.32
CA SER A 957 -7.82 54.35 -71.91
C SER A 957 -8.43 53.42 -70.87
N GLN A 958 -7.79 53.26 -69.70
CA GLN A 958 -8.34 52.49 -68.58
C GLN A 958 -9.69 53.10 -68.12
N VAL A 959 -9.76 54.43 -67.99
CA VAL A 959 -11.01 55.13 -67.63
C VAL A 959 -12.14 54.85 -68.63
N MET A 960 -11.86 54.85 -69.94
CA MET A 960 -12.88 54.58 -70.95
C MET A 960 -13.44 53.16 -70.82
N VAL A 961 -12.56 52.16 -70.61
CA VAL A 961 -13.00 50.76 -70.41
C VAL A 961 -13.84 50.62 -69.14
N LEU A 962 -13.40 51.22 -68.03
CA LEU A 962 -14.13 51.20 -66.77
C LEU A 962 -15.50 51.88 -66.87
N ARG A 963 -15.59 53.04 -67.54
CA ARG A 963 -16.86 53.76 -67.76
C ARG A 963 -17.83 53.00 -68.64
N ASN A 964 -17.36 52.41 -69.74
CA ASN A 964 -18.20 51.64 -70.65
C ASN A 964 -18.80 50.41 -69.97
N ASN A 965 -18.10 49.87 -68.98
CA ASN A 965 -18.58 48.77 -68.14
C ASN A 965 -19.35 49.24 -66.90
N HIS A 966 -19.69 50.53 -66.83
CA HIS A 966 -20.46 51.14 -65.75
C HIS A 966 -19.79 51.08 -64.35
N CYS A 967 -18.46 51.02 -64.29
CA CYS A 967 -17.73 51.22 -63.03
C CYS A 967 -17.92 52.66 -62.56
N LYS A 968 -18.37 52.83 -61.31
CA LYS A 968 -18.80 54.12 -60.77
C LYS A 968 -17.65 54.92 -60.16
N TYR A 969 -16.68 54.25 -59.53
CA TYR A 969 -15.59 54.90 -58.83
C TYR A 969 -14.22 54.37 -59.28
N ALA A 970 -13.21 55.24 -59.27
CA ALA A 970 -11.84 54.84 -59.53
C ALA A 970 -10.84 55.69 -58.75
N GLN A 971 -9.67 55.12 -58.50
CA GLN A 971 -8.52 55.78 -57.92
C GLN A 971 -7.22 55.41 -58.62
N GLY A 972 -6.25 56.31 -58.60
CA GLY A 972 -4.96 56.10 -59.23
C GLY A 972 -4.27 57.40 -59.66
N TYR A 973 -3.05 57.26 -60.15
CA TYR A 973 -2.14 58.38 -60.41
C TYR A 973 -2.60 59.28 -61.56
N LEU A 974 -3.52 58.81 -62.41
CA LEU A 974 -4.16 59.66 -63.42
C LEU A 974 -4.90 60.85 -62.79
N PHE A 975 -5.53 60.64 -61.63
CA PHE A 975 -6.31 61.67 -60.95
C PHE A 975 -5.42 62.48 -60.01
N ALA A 976 -4.78 61.78 -59.06
CA ALA A 976 -3.72 62.31 -58.22
C ALA A 976 -2.98 61.16 -57.51
N PRO A 977 -1.67 61.33 -57.22
CA PRO A 977 -0.97 60.47 -56.28
C PRO A 977 -1.48 60.70 -54.83
N PRO A 978 -1.11 59.86 -53.87
CA PRO A 978 -1.31 60.15 -52.45
C PRO A 978 -0.65 61.48 -52.05
N MET A 979 -1.39 62.37 -51.40
CA MET A 979 -0.96 63.73 -51.07
C MET A 979 -1.08 64.02 -49.58
N THR A 980 -0.22 64.88 -49.04
CA THR A 980 -0.43 65.44 -47.70
C THR A 980 -1.72 66.27 -47.66
N CYS A 981 -2.27 66.53 -46.47
CA CYS A 981 -3.52 67.29 -46.35
C CYS A 981 -3.41 68.70 -46.97
N GLU A 982 -2.26 69.37 -46.89
CA GLU A 982 -2.08 70.69 -47.49
C GLU A 982 -2.19 70.64 -49.01
N ASN A 983 -1.54 69.66 -49.63
CA ASN A 983 -1.59 69.46 -51.09
C ASN A 983 -2.98 69.03 -51.54
N LEU A 984 -3.67 68.20 -50.74
CA LEU A 984 -5.04 67.80 -50.99
C LEU A 984 -5.99 69.01 -51.05
N TYR A 985 -5.88 69.95 -50.09
CA TYR A 985 -6.72 71.14 -50.07
C TYR A 985 -6.53 72.03 -51.30
N ILE A 986 -5.28 72.16 -51.77
CA ILE A 986 -4.96 72.92 -52.97
C ILE A 986 -5.58 72.23 -54.20
N TRP A 987 -5.44 70.91 -54.27
CA TRP A 987 -6.00 70.10 -55.37
C TRP A 987 -7.53 70.21 -55.43
N LEU A 988 -8.24 70.08 -54.29
CA LEU A 988 -9.71 70.22 -54.24
C LEU A 988 -10.17 71.63 -54.62
N SER A 989 -9.49 72.67 -54.14
CA SER A 989 -9.83 74.07 -54.46
C SER A 989 -9.73 74.38 -55.96
N ARG A 990 -8.81 73.72 -56.68
CA ARG A 990 -8.66 73.86 -58.13
C ARG A 990 -9.72 73.06 -58.89
N SER A 991 -9.97 71.83 -58.47
CA SER A 991 -10.93 70.93 -59.12
C SER A 991 -12.37 71.44 -59.03
N MET A 992 -12.77 72.02 -57.89
CA MET A 992 -14.12 72.59 -57.73
C MET A 992 -14.36 73.90 -58.52
N ARG A 993 -13.32 74.67 -58.84
CA ARG A 993 -13.45 75.87 -59.69
C ARG A 993 -13.69 75.54 -61.16
N VAL A 994 -13.28 74.36 -61.61
CA VAL A 994 -13.47 73.89 -62.99
C VAL A 994 -14.88 73.34 -63.23
N GLN A 995 -15.62 72.97 -62.17
CA GLN A 995 -17.01 72.48 -62.25
C GLN A 995 -18.10 73.57 -62.16
N MET A 996 -17.75 74.81 -61.77
CA MET A 996 -18.70 75.94 -61.68
C MET A 996 -18.66 76.91 -62.89
N ASN A 997 -17.75 76.69 -63.85
CA ASN A 997 -17.68 77.34 -65.15
C ASN A 997 -17.95 76.31 -66.25
#